data_AF-A0A1Q8ART3-F1
#
_entry.id   AF-A0A1Q8ART3-F1
#
_cell.length_a   1.000
_cell.length_b   1.000
_cell.length_c   1.000
_cell.angle_alpha   90.00
_cell.angle_beta   90.00
_cell.angle_gamma   90.00
#
_symmetry.space_group_name_H-M   'P 1'
#
loop_
_entity.id
_entity.type
_entity.pdbx_description
1 polymer ?
#
loop_
_entity_poly.entity_id
_entity_poly.type
_entity_poly.pdbx_seq_one_letter_code
_entity_poly.pdbx_strand_id
1 'polypeptide(L)'
;MYNHHQTGPAGAVLFAPPFRDPFNYNFDPLVVLGVDTVGSAIHTRLAAEGKPGAVMRTGAPYSTWFNGGIRTTSYFHNQIGILTETIGNPTPVEIPFVLDMQLPRADVPNPIQPRTFYFREAVEYSVTNNYAILDIASKRHEDFLYNMYKMAKNAIDKGNRDNWTIHPTRIAAAREAIEAAQAGASRGGENIGPRGGRGGPSTGSGQAGGGGRGGAPIAVYNNVLHDPKMRDPRGFILPSDQPDFLTATKFMNILMKAGVVVHRATAPFTVAGKPYPAGSYVVKAAQPFRAHVMDMFEPQDHPDDIPYPGGAPRPPYDVTGYNLAYSMGVKYDRILDGFDGPFEKISDLVTPAAGKVAQAPSGGGYLLSHEVNDSFVAVNRLLKANEEVYWIKSPFSASGKQYGAGTMFIPAKASTLAVVQKAAADKGLSFDAVASKPAGDSMKLKAVRIGLWDQYGGSMPSGWTRWVFEQYEFPFEVVFPQTLDAGNLNAKYDVLVFVDGAIPERDPSTGSGQVAGGGGGGFGGQPAADSIPSEFRGWLGRVTVAKTVPELKKFVENGGTVLTIGSSTSLGQHLGLPIRDALVETVNGASRPLPREKYYVPGSILEARVDNTHPLAYGMPPHAMVFYDESPAFRLQPDAAMKGVKPIAWYETPTPLRSGWAWGQQYLDQAVSIVEAPVGKGHVVLFGNEVLWRAQPHGTFKLLFNAIYYGGASSPAGSRTTDQP
;
A
#
# COMPACT_ATOMS: atom_id res chain seq x y z
N MET A 1 -1.32 -1.72 25.84
CA MET A 1 -1.98 -0.49 25.32
C MET A 1 -3.43 -0.81 24.99
N TYR A 2 -4.34 0.15 25.21
CA TYR A 2 -5.77 -0.03 24.98
C TYR A 2 -6.34 1.17 24.22
N ASN A 3 -6.98 0.90 23.09
CA ASN A 3 -7.61 1.90 22.23
C ASN A 3 -9.13 1.70 22.20
N HIS A 4 -9.88 2.77 22.45
CA HIS A 4 -11.31 2.85 22.24
C HIS A 4 -11.59 3.34 20.82
N HIS A 5 -12.44 2.63 20.10
CA HIS A 5 -12.94 3.02 18.79
C HIS A 5 -14.47 3.06 18.77
N GLN A 6 -15.01 3.75 17.76
CA GLN A 6 -16.45 3.92 17.55
C GLN A 6 -16.92 3.06 16.38
N THR A 7 -18.06 2.40 16.59
CA THR A 7 -18.84 1.57 15.65
C THR A 7 -18.63 0.06 15.83
N GLY A 8 -19.49 -0.55 16.65
CA GLY A 8 -19.65 -2.01 16.69
C GLY A 8 -20.43 -2.55 15.48
N PRO A 9 -20.36 -3.87 15.22
CA PRO A 9 -21.19 -4.52 14.20
C PRO A 9 -22.68 -4.28 14.40
N ALA A 10 -23.46 -4.30 13.32
CA ALA A 10 -24.91 -4.17 13.41
C ALA A 10 -25.52 -5.24 14.35
N GLY A 11 -26.42 -4.82 15.24
CA GLY A 11 -27.03 -5.70 16.25
C GLY A 11 -26.13 -6.00 17.46
N ALA A 12 -24.93 -5.43 17.54
CA ALA A 12 -24.05 -5.48 18.71
C ALA A 12 -23.91 -4.08 19.35
N VAL A 13 -23.45 -4.05 20.61
CA VAL A 13 -22.99 -2.83 21.29
C VAL A 13 -21.49 -2.67 21.13
N LEU A 14 -20.76 -3.77 21.25
CA LEU A 14 -19.31 -3.77 21.42
C LEU A 14 -18.68 -4.92 20.64
N PHE A 15 -17.59 -4.68 19.93
CA PHE A 15 -16.60 -5.73 19.68
C PHE A 15 -15.43 -5.59 20.66
N ALA A 16 -14.98 -6.71 21.22
CA ALA A 16 -13.73 -6.82 21.96
C ALA A 16 -13.03 -8.15 21.61
N PRO A 17 -11.68 -8.23 21.65
CA PRO A 17 -10.98 -9.49 21.44
C PRO A 17 -11.44 -10.58 22.43
N PRO A 18 -11.22 -11.88 22.16
CA PRO A 18 -10.38 -12.48 21.12
C PRO A 18 -10.68 -12.10 19.66
N PHE A 19 -9.64 -11.93 18.85
CA PHE A 19 -9.78 -11.69 17.41
C PHE A 19 -9.98 -13.00 16.65
N ARG A 20 -10.51 -12.92 15.42
CA ARG A 20 -10.50 -14.08 14.50
C ARG A 20 -9.12 -14.22 13.85
N ASP A 21 -8.83 -15.43 13.39
CA ASP A 21 -7.74 -15.70 12.45
C ASP A 21 -7.98 -15.02 11.08
N PRO A 22 -6.92 -14.78 10.29
CA PRO A 22 -5.51 -15.05 10.62
C PRO A 22 -4.85 -13.93 11.43
N PHE A 23 -3.88 -14.29 12.28
CA PHE A 23 -2.90 -13.37 12.84
C PHE A 23 -1.59 -13.40 12.04
N ASN A 24 -0.75 -12.38 12.21
CA ASN A 24 0.56 -12.32 11.53
C ASN A 24 1.55 -13.33 12.13
N TYR A 25 2.15 -14.15 11.29
CA TYR A 25 3.00 -15.27 11.72
C TYR A 25 4.35 -14.86 12.37
N ASN A 26 4.71 -13.58 12.32
CA ASN A 26 5.89 -13.05 13.01
C ASN A 26 5.67 -12.85 14.52
N PHE A 27 4.43 -12.88 15.01
CA PHE A 27 4.14 -12.68 16.43
C PHE A 27 4.77 -13.76 17.30
N ASP A 28 5.21 -13.37 18.51
CA ASP A 28 5.44 -14.36 19.55
C ASP A 28 4.07 -14.89 20.03
N PRO A 29 3.92 -16.22 20.20
CA PRO A 29 2.65 -16.81 20.62
C PRO A 29 2.11 -16.26 21.95
N LEU A 30 2.99 -15.75 22.83
CA LEU A 30 2.55 -15.12 24.08
C LEU A 30 1.76 -13.81 23.86
N VAL A 31 1.95 -13.11 22.73
CA VAL A 31 1.11 -11.96 22.37
C VAL A 31 -0.31 -12.42 22.07
N VAL A 32 -0.46 -13.45 21.21
CA VAL A 32 -1.77 -13.96 20.77
C VAL A 32 -2.58 -14.44 21.99
N LEU A 33 -1.97 -15.29 22.82
CA LEU A 33 -2.61 -15.81 24.03
C LEU A 33 -2.84 -14.72 25.10
N GLY A 34 -1.97 -13.72 25.17
CA GLY A 34 -2.12 -12.57 26.05
C GLY A 34 -3.32 -11.71 25.68
N VAL A 35 -3.52 -11.44 24.39
CA VAL A 35 -4.70 -10.74 23.87
C VAL A 35 -5.98 -11.50 24.21
N ASP A 36 -5.99 -12.83 24.02
CA ASP A 36 -7.14 -13.67 24.37
C ASP A 36 -7.44 -13.66 25.87
N THR A 37 -6.40 -13.64 26.71
CA THR A 37 -6.52 -13.55 28.17
C THR A 37 -7.19 -12.25 28.59
N VAL A 38 -6.71 -11.11 28.07
CA VAL A 38 -7.27 -9.79 28.38
C VAL A 38 -8.67 -9.63 27.80
N GLY A 39 -8.90 -10.09 26.57
CA GLY A 39 -10.21 -10.09 25.93
C GLY A 39 -11.25 -10.89 26.72
N SER A 40 -10.88 -12.08 27.19
CA SER A 40 -11.74 -12.91 28.03
C SER A 40 -12.10 -12.22 29.34
N ALA A 41 -11.18 -11.46 29.95
CA ALA A 41 -11.45 -10.68 31.15
C ALA A 41 -12.48 -9.56 30.89
N ILE A 42 -12.40 -8.89 29.73
CA ILE A 42 -13.38 -7.88 29.30
C ILE A 42 -14.78 -8.50 29.19
N HIS A 43 -14.91 -9.58 28.42
CA HIS A 43 -16.21 -10.25 28.21
C HIS A 43 -16.79 -10.80 29.51
N THR A 44 -15.96 -11.37 30.38
CA THR A 44 -16.39 -11.89 31.69
C THR A 44 -16.96 -10.76 32.56
N ARG A 45 -16.28 -9.60 32.60
CA ARG A 45 -16.75 -8.47 33.39
C ARG A 45 -18.05 -7.88 32.85
N LEU A 46 -18.18 -7.72 31.54
CA LEU A 46 -19.43 -7.25 30.91
C LEU A 46 -20.60 -8.18 31.23
N ALA A 47 -20.40 -9.49 31.13
CA ALA A 47 -21.42 -10.46 31.51
C ALA A 47 -21.78 -10.37 33.01
N ALA A 48 -20.78 -10.26 33.89
CA ALA A 48 -20.99 -10.13 35.33
C ALA A 48 -21.73 -8.83 35.73
N GLU A 49 -21.52 -7.74 34.98
CA GLU A 49 -22.22 -6.47 35.18
C GLU A 49 -23.57 -6.38 34.45
N GLY A 50 -24.02 -7.46 33.79
CA GLY A 50 -25.30 -7.49 33.08
C GLY A 50 -25.35 -6.61 31.82
N LYS A 51 -24.21 -6.48 31.12
CA LYS A 51 -24.04 -5.64 29.92
C LYS A 51 -24.01 -6.50 28.64
N PRO A 52 -25.16 -6.75 27.98
CA PRO A 52 -25.25 -7.58 26.76
C PRO A 52 -24.74 -6.87 25.48
N GLY A 53 -24.61 -7.63 24.39
CA GLY A 53 -24.28 -7.10 23.07
C GLY A 53 -22.78 -6.99 22.78
N ALA A 54 -21.93 -7.58 23.61
CA ALA A 54 -20.50 -7.72 23.32
C ALA A 54 -20.23 -8.95 22.44
N VAL A 55 -19.42 -8.78 21.40
CA VAL A 55 -19.05 -9.82 20.44
C VAL A 55 -17.53 -10.00 20.31
N MET A 56 -17.12 -11.19 19.89
CA MET A 56 -15.72 -11.57 19.68
C MET A 56 -15.54 -12.54 18.51
N ARG A 57 -14.27 -12.81 18.13
CA ARG A 57 -13.90 -13.78 17.09
C ARG A 57 -14.63 -13.52 15.78
N THR A 58 -15.52 -14.42 15.36
CA THR A 58 -16.27 -14.29 14.10
C THR A 58 -17.52 -13.41 14.22
N GLY A 59 -17.84 -12.89 15.41
CA GLY A 59 -18.88 -11.89 15.60
C GLY A 59 -18.59 -10.54 14.95
N ALA A 60 -17.35 -10.32 14.49
CA ALA A 60 -16.94 -9.14 13.74
C ALA A 60 -15.81 -9.51 12.75
N PRO A 61 -15.55 -8.70 11.70
CA PRO A 61 -14.55 -9.02 10.68
C PRO A 61 -13.09 -8.83 11.17
N TYR A 62 -12.86 -8.39 12.40
CA TYR A 62 -11.55 -7.97 12.90
C TYR A 62 -10.55 -9.12 13.09
N SER A 63 -9.47 -9.12 12.29
CA SER A 63 -8.28 -9.95 12.49
C SER A 63 -7.08 -9.09 12.93
N THR A 64 -5.96 -9.75 13.24
CA THR A 64 -4.71 -9.08 13.66
C THR A 64 -3.59 -9.16 12.63
N TRP A 65 -3.95 -9.39 11.36
CA TRP A 65 -2.96 -9.45 10.28
C TRP A 65 -2.30 -8.10 10.01
N PHE A 66 -3.12 -7.06 9.80
CA PHE A 66 -2.67 -5.73 9.45
C PHE A 66 -1.80 -5.10 10.56
N ASN A 67 -0.60 -4.67 10.20
CA ASN A 67 0.48 -4.19 11.07
C ASN A 67 0.54 -2.66 11.26
N GLY A 68 -0.21 -1.88 10.46
CA GLY A 68 -0.12 -0.41 10.45
C GLY A 68 -1.03 0.31 11.46
N GLY A 69 -1.84 -0.41 12.23
CA GLY A 69 -2.66 0.18 13.29
C GLY A 69 -1.89 0.30 14.59
N ILE A 70 -2.10 1.39 15.36
CA ILE A 70 -1.42 1.61 16.66
C ILE A 70 -1.50 0.34 17.54
N ARG A 71 -2.69 -0.27 17.63
CA ARG A 71 -2.94 -1.55 18.32
C ARG A 71 -1.98 -2.64 17.86
N THR A 72 -2.00 -2.96 16.57
CA THR A 72 -1.27 -4.11 16.02
C THR A 72 0.22 -3.88 15.98
N THR A 73 0.67 -2.64 15.79
CA THR A 73 2.09 -2.28 15.92
C THR A 73 2.62 -2.75 17.28
N SER A 74 1.88 -2.57 18.39
CA SER A 74 2.34 -3.03 19.72
C SER A 74 2.63 -4.54 19.81
N TYR A 75 1.96 -5.37 19.00
CA TYR A 75 2.19 -6.82 18.97
C TYR A 75 3.60 -7.16 18.51
N PHE A 76 4.12 -6.39 17.56
CA PHE A 76 5.50 -6.53 17.08
C PHE A 76 6.55 -6.01 18.07
N HIS A 77 6.11 -5.39 19.17
CA HIS A 77 6.96 -4.82 20.23
C HIS A 77 6.80 -5.55 21.56
N ASN A 78 6.37 -6.82 21.52
CA ASN A 78 6.21 -7.67 22.71
C ASN A 78 5.20 -7.10 23.71
N GLN A 79 4.19 -6.40 23.23
CA GLN A 79 3.14 -5.80 24.06
C GLN A 79 1.76 -6.32 23.68
N ILE A 80 0.88 -6.38 24.68
CA ILE A 80 -0.55 -6.62 24.46
C ILE A 80 -1.20 -5.29 24.07
N GLY A 81 -1.77 -5.27 22.88
CA GLY A 81 -2.65 -4.22 22.37
C GLY A 81 -4.10 -4.68 22.37
N ILE A 82 -5.01 -3.82 22.81
CA ILE A 82 -6.45 -4.10 22.79
C ILE A 82 -7.15 -3.01 21.99
N LEU A 83 -8.10 -3.41 21.15
CA LEU A 83 -9.07 -2.50 20.54
C LEU A 83 -10.45 -3.00 20.90
N THR A 84 -11.28 -2.05 21.29
CA THR A 84 -12.72 -2.26 21.41
C THR A 84 -13.47 -1.29 20.53
N GLU A 85 -14.44 -1.77 19.76
CA GLU A 85 -15.33 -0.95 18.94
C GLU A 85 -16.68 -0.84 19.62
N THR A 86 -17.04 0.35 20.11
CA THR A 86 -18.33 0.55 20.81
C THR A 86 -19.24 1.41 19.94
N ILE A 87 -20.51 1.04 19.80
CA ILE A 87 -21.51 1.93 19.19
C ILE A 87 -21.71 3.17 20.07
N GLY A 88 -22.04 4.31 19.47
CA GLY A 88 -22.37 5.51 20.22
C GLY A 88 -22.39 6.76 19.34
N ASN A 89 -23.29 7.69 19.67
CA ASN A 89 -23.41 8.99 19.01
C ASN A 89 -24.05 9.98 20.00
N PRO A 90 -23.75 11.30 19.93
CA PRO A 90 -24.43 12.31 20.74
C PRO A 90 -25.96 12.27 20.62
N THR A 91 -26.47 11.92 19.43
CA THR A 91 -27.87 11.59 19.19
C THR A 91 -28.10 10.10 19.50
N PRO A 92 -29.14 9.72 20.25
CA PRO A 92 -29.46 8.31 20.48
C PRO A 92 -29.57 7.54 19.16
N VAL A 93 -29.08 6.29 19.17
CA VAL A 93 -29.09 5.41 18.00
C VAL A 93 -29.92 4.17 18.28
N GLU A 94 -30.51 3.57 17.25
CA GLU A 94 -31.21 2.31 17.39
C GLU A 94 -30.24 1.14 17.23
N ILE A 95 -30.33 0.16 18.12
CA ILE A 95 -29.75 -1.16 17.89
C ILE A 95 -30.72 -1.91 16.96
N PRO A 96 -30.33 -2.19 15.70
CA PRO A 96 -31.23 -2.81 14.75
C PRO A 96 -31.50 -4.26 15.12
N PHE A 97 -32.68 -4.77 14.74
CA PHE A 97 -32.97 -6.19 14.79
C PHE A 97 -32.15 -6.93 13.73
N VAL A 98 -31.17 -7.71 14.18
CA VAL A 98 -30.38 -8.62 13.34
C VAL A 98 -30.62 -10.04 13.85
N LEU A 99 -31.29 -10.86 13.03
CA LEU A 99 -31.74 -12.20 13.41
C LEU A 99 -30.59 -13.09 13.90
N ASP A 100 -29.48 -13.11 13.15
CA ASP A 100 -28.30 -13.93 13.47
C ASP A 100 -27.57 -13.51 14.76
N MET A 101 -27.89 -12.33 15.27
CA MET A 101 -27.34 -11.80 16.53
C MET A 101 -28.18 -12.14 17.75
N GLN A 102 -29.35 -12.79 17.58
CA GLN A 102 -30.25 -13.10 18.70
C GLN A 102 -29.99 -14.48 19.33
N LEU A 103 -29.31 -15.39 18.62
CA LEU A 103 -28.98 -16.72 19.15
C LEU A 103 -27.67 -16.65 19.95
N PRO A 104 -27.69 -16.93 21.28
CA PRO A 104 -26.47 -16.99 22.06
C PRO A 104 -25.51 -18.07 21.54
N ARG A 105 -24.25 -17.70 21.34
CA ARG A 105 -23.16 -18.60 20.92
C ARG A 105 -21.85 -18.16 21.56
N ALA A 106 -20.80 -18.97 21.45
CA ALA A 106 -19.50 -18.62 22.04
C ALA A 106 -19.04 -17.20 21.67
N ASP A 107 -19.20 -16.80 20.41
CA ASP A 107 -18.79 -15.48 19.90
C ASP A 107 -19.72 -14.32 20.31
N VAL A 108 -20.94 -14.62 20.77
CA VAL A 108 -21.97 -13.67 21.21
C VAL A 108 -22.70 -14.27 22.42
N PRO A 109 -22.06 -14.31 23.60
CA PRO A 109 -22.56 -15.10 24.74
C PRO A 109 -23.80 -14.48 25.38
N ASN A 110 -23.97 -13.16 25.27
CA ASN A 110 -25.09 -12.42 25.86
C ASN A 110 -25.65 -11.41 24.83
N PRO A 111 -26.52 -11.84 23.89
CA PRO A 111 -27.15 -10.95 22.91
C PRO A 111 -27.93 -9.80 23.53
N ILE A 112 -27.94 -8.64 22.86
CA ILE A 112 -28.77 -7.49 23.25
C ILE A 112 -30.06 -7.44 22.42
N GLN A 113 -31.17 -7.06 23.04
CA GLN A 113 -32.44 -6.83 22.35
C GLN A 113 -32.41 -5.53 21.52
N PRO A 114 -33.15 -5.44 20.40
CA PRO A 114 -33.33 -4.19 19.66
C PRO A 114 -33.95 -3.11 20.55
N ARG A 115 -33.32 -1.93 20.60
CA ARG A 115 -33.80 -0.77 21.37
C ARG A 115 -33.02 0.49 21.02
N THR A 116 -33.54 1.62 21.45
CA THR A 116 -32.78 2.88 21.56
C THR A 116 -31.61 2.70 22.51
N PHE A 117 -30.41 3.11 22.07
CA PHE A 117 -29.16 3.08 22.80
C PHE A 117 -28.61 4.50 22.95
N TYR A 118 -28.28 4.86 24.18
CA TYR A 118 -27.89 6.23 24.54
C TYR A 118 -26.38 6.37 24.66
N PHE A 119 -25.85 7.57 24.36
CA PHE A 119 -24.42 7.85 24.45
C PHE A 119 -23.82 7.52 25.82
N ARG A 120 -24.56 7.79 26.90
CA ARG A 120 -24.16 7.44 28.27
C ARG A 120 -23.87 5.95 28.42
N GLU A 121 -24.65 5.09 27.78
CA GLU A 121 -24.46 3.64 27.85
C GLU A 121 -23.16 3.23 27.15
N ALA A 122 -22.82 3.85 26.02
CA ALA A 122 -21.52 3.64 25.35
C ALA A 122 -20.33 3.95 26.29
N VAL A 123 -20.45 5.04 27.05
CA VAL A 123 -19.45 5.43 28.07
C VAL A 123 -19.40 4.40 29.19
N GLU A 124 -20.54 3.92 29.68
CA GLU A 124 -20.59 2.91 30.74
C GLU A 124 -19.98 1.57 30.30
N TYR A 125 -20.13 1.15 29.04
CA TYR A 125 -19.40 -0.02 28.50
C TYR A 125 -17.89 0.24 28.43
N SER A 126 -17.50 1.43 27.96
CA SER A 126 -16.09 1.82 27.89
C SER A 126 -15.42 1.82 29.28
N VAL A 127 -16.11 2.30 30.31
CA VAL A 127 -15.63 2.27 31.70
C VAL A 127 -15.47 0.84 32.20
N THR A 128 -16.42 -0.06 31.93
CA THR A 128 -16.30 -1.48 32.29
C THR A 128 -15.10 -2.14 31.64
N ASN A 129 -14.86 -1.87 30.35
CA ASN A 129 -13.71 -2.43 29.64
C ASN A 129 -12.38 -1.95 30.26
N ASN A 130 -12.29 -0.68 30.65
CA ASN A 130 -11.11 -0.15 31.35
C ASN A 130 -10.88 -0.87 32.68
N TYR A 131 -11.91 -1.03 33.51
CA TYR A 131 -11.78 -1.76 34.77
C TYR A 131 -11.41 -3.23 34.57
N ALA A 132 -11.96 -3.91 33.56
CA ALA A 132 -11.59 -5.29 33.26
C ALA A 132 -10.09 -5.42 32.96
N ILE A 133 -9.54 -4.50 32.17
CA ILE A 133 -8.12 -4.48 31.80
C ILE A 133 -7.24 -4.13 33.00
N LEU A 134 -7.61 -3.10 33.78
CA LEU A 134 -6.86 -2.70 34.97
C LEU A 134 -6.85 -3.80 36.04
N ASP A 135 -7.98 -4.48 36.25
CA ASP A 135 -8.10 -5.57 37.21
C ASP A 135 -7.22 -6.75 36.84
N ILE A 136 -7.26 -7.21 35.57
CA ILE A 136 -6.44 -8.35 35.16
C ILE A 136 -4.95 -7.99 35.17
N ALA A 137 -4.60 -6.77 34.75
CA ALA A 137 -3.22 -6.28 34.81
C ALA A 137 -2.71 -6.24 36.25
N SER A 138 -3.52 -5.77 37.21
CA SER A 138 -3.17 -5.74 38.64
C SER A 138 -3.00 -7.15 39.21
N LYS A 139 -3.96 -8.05 38.95
CA LYS A 139 -3.96 -9.43 39.48
C LYS A 139 -2.85 -10.30 38.89
N ARG A 140 -2.39 -10.01 37.67
CA ARG A 140 -1.38 -10.83 36.94
C ARG A 140 -0.16 -10.03 36.50
N HIS A 141 0.21 -8.99 37.24
CA HIS A 141 1.28 -8.07 36.84
C HIS A 141 2.62 -8.78 36.60
N GLU A 142 3.02 -9.72 37.47
CA GLU A 142 4.26 -10.49 37.32
C GLU A 142 4.27 -11.30 36.02
N ASP A 143 3.16 -11.97 35.70
CA ASP A 143 3.01 -12.75 34.48
C ASP A 143 3.18 -11.87 33.23
N PHE A 144 2.53 -10.70 33.21
CA PHE A 144 2.62 -9.79 32.06
C PHE A 144 4.03 -9.21 31.90
N LEU A 145 4.68 -8.77 32.98
CA LEU A 145 6.04 -8.22 32.94
C LEU A 145 7.06 -9.30 32.54
N TYR A 146 6.96 -10.50 33.11
CA TYR A 146 7.84 -11.61 32.75
C TYR A 146 7.64 -12.04 31.29
N ASN A 147 6.40 -12.11 30.82
CA ASN A 147 6.13 -12.45 29.41
C ASN A 147 6.68 -11.41 28.45
N MET A 148 6.62 -10.10 28.77
CA MET A 148 7.28 -9.06 27.96
C MET A 148 8.78 -9.32 27.83
N TYR A 149 9.47 -9.60 28.95
CA TYR A 149 10.88 -9.99 28.94
C TYR A 149 11.13 -11.26 28.12
N LYS A 150 10.29 -12.29 28.31
CA LYS A 150 10.45 -13.59 27.64
C LYS A 150 10.29 -13.46 26.12
N MET A 151 9.30 -12.72 25.65
CA MET A 151 9.09 -12.46 24.22
C MET A 151 10.28 -11.71 23.61
N ALA A 152 10.79 -10.68 24.29
CA ALA A 152 11.99 -9.96 23.85
C ALA A 152 13.23 -10.87 23.77
N LYS A 153 13.42 -11.73 24.78
CA LYS A 153 14.51 -12.73 24.77
C LYS A 153 14.34 -13.73 23.62
N ASN A 154 13.15 -14.27 23.41
CA ASN A 154 12.85 -15.18 22.31
C ASN A 154 13.17 -14.54 20.95
N ALA A 155 12.82 -13.26 20.77
CA ALA A 155 13.10 -12.50 19.55
C ALA A 155 14.61 -12.38 19.28
N ILE A 156 15.41 -12.02 20.30
CA ILE A 156 16.88 -11.97 20.21
C ILE A 156 17.45 -13.35 19.89
N ASP A 157 17.01 -14.39 20.60
CA ASP A 157 17.50 -15.76 20.42
C ASP A 157 17.20 -16.25 18.98
N LYS A 158 16.00 -15.99 18.44
CA LYS A 158 15.64 -16.26 17.03
C LYS A 158 16.51 -15.49 16.03
N GLY A 159 16.90 -14.26 16.37
CA GLY A 159 17.82 -13.47 15.54
C GLY A 159 19.26 -14.00 15.54
N ASN A 160 19.67 -14.76 16.57
CA ASN A 160 21.04 -15.28 16.76
C ASN A 160 21.27 -16.73 16.32
N ARG A 161 20.21 -17.57 16.21
CA ARG A 161 20.28 -18.94 15.64
C ARG A 161 19.36 -19.19 14.45
N ASP A 162 19.60 -20.22 13.64
CA ASP A 162 18.79 -20.42 12.45
C ASP A 162 17.33 -20.62 12.86
N ASN A 163 16.44 -19.94 12.15
CA ASN A 163 15.02 -19.90 12.43
C ASN A 163 14.25 -19.93 11.10
N TRP A 164 13.09 -20.54 11.09
CA TRP A 164 12.20 -20.60 9.94
C TRP A 164 10.83 -20.10 10.38
N THR A 165 10.39 -19.00 9.78
CA THR A 165 8.99 -18.58 9.91
C THR A 165 8.16 -19.38 8.91
N ILE A 166 7.17 -20.12 9.40
CA ILE A 166 6.32 -20.97 8.57
C ILE A 166 5.15 -20.16 8.05
N HIS A 167 5.02 -20.09 6.73
CA HIS A 167 3.99 -19.33 6.02
C HIS A 167 3.08 -20.26 5.19
N PRO A 168 1.86 -19.81 4.80
CA PRO A 168 0.91 -20.58 4.00
C PRO A 168 1.51 -21.18 2.73
N THR A 169 2.31 -20.42 1.98
CA THR A 169 2.97 -20.91 0.77
C THR A 169 3.92 -22.08 1.06
N ARG A 170 4.58 -22.10 2.23
CA ARG A 170 5.45 -23.21 2.66
C ARG A 170 4.64 -24.44 3.04
N ILE A 171 3.47 -24.26 3.64
CA ILE A 171 2.53 -25.34 3.91
C ILE A 171 1.98 -25.93 2.61
N ALA A 172 1.65 -25.09 1.60
CA ALA A 172 1.23 -25.54 0.29
C ALA A 172 2.31 -26.40 -0.39
N ALA A 173 3.56 -25.90 -0.43
CA ALA A 173 4.69 -26.67 -0.97
C ALA A 173 4.92 -27.99 -0.22
N ALA A 174 4.74 -28.02 1.10
CA ALA A 174 4.84 -29.24 1.89
C ALA A 174 3.71 -30.24 1.53
N ARG A 175 2.48 -29.78 1.31
CA ARG A 175 1.37 -30.63 0.85
C ARG A 175 1.67 -31.25 -0.51
N GLU A 176 2.11 -30.46 -1.48
CA GLU A 176 2.50 -30.94 -2.80
C GLU A 176 3.62 -31.99 -2.72
N ALA A 177 4.64 -31.77 -1.87
CA ALA A 177 5.72 -32.72 -1.67
C ALA A 177 5.24 -34.05 -1.05
N ILE A 178 4.28 -34.00 -0.12
CA ILE A 178 3.67 -35.20 0.48
C ILE A 178 2.89 -35.98 -0.58
N GLU A 179 2.07 -35.30 -1.37
CA GLU A 179 1.27 -35.91 -2.44
C GLU A 179 2.17 -36.55 -3.51
N ALA A 180 3.24 -35.85 -3.92
CA ALA A 180 4.23 -36.39 -4.86
C ALA A 180 4.92 -37.65 -4.31
N ALA A 181 5.29 -37.67 -3.02
CA ALA A 181 5.91 -38.83 -2.39
C ALA A 181 4.95 -40.03 -2.32
N GLN A 182 3.67 -39.80 -2.03
CA GLN A 182 2.62 -40.84 -2.02
C GLN A 182 2.34 -41.39 -3.42
N ALA A 183 2.31 -40.53 -4.44
CA ALA A 183 2.14 -40.93 -5.83
C ALA A 183 3.34 -41.75 -6.35
N GLY A 184 4.57 -41.39 -5.95
CA GLY A 184 5.78 -42.14 -6.28
C GLY A 184 5.82 -43.53 -5.65
N ALA A 185 5.42 -43.66 -4.38
CA ALA A 185 5.32 -44.96 -3.70
C ALA A 185 4.29 -45.89 -4.35
N SER A 186 3.20 -45.32 -4.89
CA SER A 186 2.15 -46.08 -5.58
C SER A 186 2.57 -46.58 -6.98
N ARG A 187 3.58 -45.97 -7.61
CA ARG A 187 4.12 -46.39 -8.92
C ARG A 187 5.29 -47.37 -8.82
N GLY A 188 5.93 -47.50 -7.66
CA GLY A 188 7.05 -48.42 -7.41
C GLY A 188 6.65 -49.84 -6.99
N GLY A 189 5.35 -50.14 -6.89
CA GLY A 189 4.85 -51.48 -6.59
C GLY A 189 4.53 -52.26 -7.86
N GLU A 190 5.51 -52.96 -8.45
CA GLU A 190 5.26 -53.95 -9.49
C GLU A 190 4.57 -55.21 -8.91
N ASN A 191 3.42 -55.54 -9.52
CA ASN A 191 2.84 -56.88 -9.72
C ASN A 191 3.12 -57.99 -8.68
N ILE A 192 2.13 -58.24 -7.82
CA ILE A 192 1.69 -59.59 -7.48
C ILE A 192 0.19 -59.69 -7.79
N GLY A 193 -0.18 -60.50 -8.78
CA GLY A 193 -1.56 -60.70 -9.23
C GLY A 193 -2.43 -61.56 -8.29
N PRO A 194 -3.58 -62.06 -8.75
CA PRO A 194 -4.87 -61.37 -8.64
C PRO A 194 -5.81 -62.07 -7.63
N ARG A 195 -6.68 -61.32 -6.94
CA ARG A 195 -7.91 -61.87 -6.36
C ARG A 195 -9.06 -60.86 -6.44
N GLY A 196 -10.15 -61.32 -7.05
CA GLY A 196 -11.21 -60.49 -7.62
C GLY A 196 -12.17 -59.82 -6.62
N GLY A 197 -12.94 -58.86 -7.16
CA GLY A 197 -14.16 -58.36 -6.55
C GLY A 197 -14.56 -56.95 -6.99
N ARG A 198 -15.55 -56.87 -7.92
CA ARG A 198 -16.51 -55.77 -8.22
C ARG A 198 -16.31 -54.46 -7.44
N GLY A 199 -16.20 -53.25 -8.01
CA GLY A 199 -16.84 -52.64 -9.18
C GLY A 199 -17.63 -51.39 -8.75
N GLY A 200 -17.19 -50.19 -9.13
CA GLY A 200 -17.92 -48.90 -8.98
C GLY A 200 -17.01 -47.66 -8.96
N PRO A 201 -17.25 -46.61 -9.78
CA PRO A 201 -16.29 -45.51 -9.98
C PRO A 201 -16.47 -44.37 -8.96
N SER A 202 -15.38 -43.89 -8.35
CA SER A 202 -15.37 -42.68 -7.52
C SER A 202 -14.79 -41.49 -8.29
N THR A 203 -15.68 -40.61 -8.76
CA THR A 203 -15.39 -39.21 -9.06
C THR A 203 -15.71 -38.37 -7.81
N GLY A 204 -14.81 -37.47 -7.40
CA GLY A 204 -15.15 -36.45 -6.39
C GLY A 204 -14.08 -36.21 -5.32
N SER A 205 -13.39 -35.10 -5.49
CA SER A 205 -12.59 -34.31 -4.54
C SER A 205 -12.87 -34.50 -3.04
N GLY A 206 -11.85 -34.99 -2.32
CA GLY A 206 -11.17 -34.22 -1.26
C GLY A 206 -11.97 -33.80 -0.03
N GLN A 207 -12.49 -34.75 0.75
CA GLN A 207 -12.80 -34.54 2.17
C GLN A 207 -11.94 -35.49 3.02
N ALA A 208 -10.76 -35.02 3.43
CA ALA A 208 -9.90 -35.75 4.36
C ALA A 208 -10.38 -35.53 5.81
N GLY A 209 -11.47 -36.21 6.17
CA GLY A 209 -11.91 -36.38 7.56
C GLY A 209 -12.01 -37.87 7.87
N GLY A 210 -10.94 -38.47 8.40
CA GLY A 210 -10.98 -39.87 8.84
C GLY A 210 -9.62 -40.55 9.03
N GLY A 211 -9.03 -40.40 10.21
CA GLY A 211 -8.28 -41.46 10.91
C GLY A 211 -7.23 -42.28 10.16
N GLY A 212 -6.05 -41.72 9.91
CA GLY A 212 -4.80 -42.46 9.74
C GLY A 212 -3.79 -42.02 10.79
N ARG A 213 -3.43 -42.87 11.76
CA ARG A 213 -2.43 -42.59 12.81
C ARG A 213 -0.98 -42.56 12.28
N GLY A 214 -0.75 -42.07 11.06
CA GLY A 214 0.56 -41.88 10.47
C GLY A 214 0.77 -40.40 10.15
N GLY A 215 1.75 -39.77 10.80
CA GLY A 215 2.13 -38.39 10.47
C GLY A 215 2.72 -38.27 9.06
N ALA A 216 2.77 -37.05 8.53
CA ALA A 216 3.47 -36.77 7.27
C ALA A 216 4.96 -37.15 7.38
N PRO A 217 5.64 -37.52 6.27
CA PRO A 217 7.05 -37.89 6.30
C PRO A 217 7.93 -36.78 6.89
N ILE A 218 8.76 -37.11 7.89
CA ILE A 218 9.67 -36.14 8.54
C ILE A 218 10.65 -35.49 7.55
N ALA A 219 10.97 -36.18 6.45
CA ALA A 219 11.78 -35.62 5.37
C ALA A 219 11.16 -34.35 4.77
N VAL A 220 9.83 -34.24 4.69
CA VAL A 220 9.16 -33.02 4.21
C VAL A 220 9.32 -31.88 5.21
N TYR A 221 9.22 -32.17 6.51
CA TYR A 221 9.48 -31.17 7.55
C TYR A 221 10.92 -30.63 7.46
N ASN A 222 11.90 -31.52 7.32
CA ASN A 222 13.32 -31.15 7.27
C ASN A 222 13.71 -30.45 5.96
N ASN A 223 13.23 -30.95 4.81
CA ASN A 223 13.68 -30.51 3.50
C ASN A 223 12.79 -29.43 2.87
N VAL A 224 11.52 -29.32 3.30
CA VAL A 224 10.56 -28.34 2.76
C VAL A 224 10.23 -27.29 3.79
N LEU A 225 9.97 -27.60 5.06
CA LEU A 225 9.68 -26.55 6.05
C LEU A 225 10.96 -25.93 6.63
N HIS A 226 12.02 -26.73 6.80
CA HIS A 226 13.32 -26.32 7.38
C HIS A 226 14.48 -26.33 6.36
N ASP A 227 14.18 -26.13 5.06
CA ASP A 227 15.23 -25.93 4.05
C ASP A 227 16.19 -24.81 4.49
N PRO A 228 17.51 -25.08 4.64
CA PRO A 228 18.50 -24.06 5.02
C PRO A 228 18.50 -22.81 4.14
N LYS A 229 18.06 -22.91 2.87
CA LYS A 229 17.96 -21.76 1.96
C LYS A 229 16.82 -20.81 2.31
N MET A 230 15.87 -21.27 3.11
CA MET A 230 14.63 -20.58 3.45
C MET A 230 14.60 -20.16 4.92
N ARG A 231 15.75 -20.20 5.60
CA ARG A 231 15.90 -19.64 6.95
C ARG A 231 15.71 -18.13 6.91
N ASP A 232 15.22 -17.60 8.02
CA ASP A 232 15.06 -16.17 8.21
C ASP A 232 16.43 -15.45 8.22
N PRO A 233 16.54 -14.24 7.64
CA PRO A 233 17.75 -13.43 7.70
C PRO A 233 18.18 -13.05 9.13
N ARG A 234 19.49 -12.91 9.32
CA ARG A 234 20.18 -12.37 10.51
C ARG A 234 20.23 -10.86 10.54
N GLY A 235 19.99 -10.25 9.40
CA GLY A 235 19.88 -8.81 9.27
C GLY A 235 19.81 -8.41 7.81
N PHE A 236 19.68 -7.11 7.65
CA PHE A 236 19.48 -6.44 6.38
C PHE A 236 20.54 -5.35 6.24
N ILE A 237 21.10 -5.22 5.05
CA ILE A 237 22.03 -4.14 4.71
C ILE A 237 21.41 -3.30 3.63
N LEU A 238 21.32 -1.98 3.84
CA LEU A 238 20.87 -1.01 2.85
C LEU A 238 22.10 -0.25 2.35
N PRO A 239 22.59 -0.55 1.13
CA PRO A 239 23.75 0.12 0.58
C PRO A 239 23.51 1.64 0.45
N SER A 240 24.49 2.46 0.84
CA SER A 240 24.35 3.92 0.76
C SER A 240 24.49 4.51 -0.64
N ASP A 241 24.86 3.68 -1.61
CA ASP A 241 24.96 4.00 -3.04
C ASP A 241 23.71 3.57 -3.84
N GLN A 242 22.64 3.11 -3.16
CA GLN A 242 21.37 2.85 -3.82
C GLN A 242 20.73 4.14 -4.40
N PRO A 243 19.90 4.05 -5.46
CA PRO A 243 19.45 5.23 -6.20
C PRO A 243 18.75 6.33 -5.39
N ASP A 244 17.86 5.95 -4.44
CA ASP A 244 17.16 6.89 -3.55
C ASP A 244 17.44 6.59 -2.07
N PHE A 245 18.70 6.82 -1.67
CA PHE A 245 19.12 6.65 -0.27
C PHE A 245 18.44 7.63 0.70
N LEU A 246 17.88 8.74 0.20
CA LEU A 246 17.10 9.67 1.02
C LEU A 246 15.77 9.04 1.45
N THR A 247 15.07 8.37 0.52
CA THR A 247 13.87 7.58 0.85
C THR A 247 14.23 6.39 1.76
N ALA A 248 15.36 5.71 1.53
CA ALA A 248 15.85 4.67 2.46
C ALA A 248 16.11 5.21 3.88
N THR A 249 16.62 6.45 3.99
CA THR A 249 16.80 7.13 5.27
C THR A 249 15.47 7.45 5.95
N LYS A 250 14.45 7.87 5.20
CA LYS A 250 13.07 8.02 5.73
C LYS A 250 12.53 6.70 6.27
N PHE A 251 12.76 5.59 5.58
CA PHE A 251 12.39 4.26 6.05
C PHE A 251 13.13 3.89 7.36
N MET A 252 14.43 4.16 7.47
CA MET A 252 15.15 3.96 8.75
C MET A 252 14.57 4.81 9.87
N ASN A 253 14.18 6.06 9.60
CA ASN A 253 13.51 6.92 10.59
C ASN A 253 12.15 6.34 11.00
N ILE A 254 11.39 5.72 10.10
CA ILE A 254 10.14 5.03 10.44
C ILE A 254 10.42 3.85 11.39
N LEU A 255 11.42 3.02 11.08
CA LEU A 255 11.82 1.90 11.95
C LEU A 255 12.28 2.39 13.33
N MET A 256 13.11 3.43 13.41
CA MET A 256 13.60 3.99 14.67
C MET A 256 12.49 4.66 15.48
N LYS A 257 11.50 5.30 14.85
CA LYS A 257 10.29 5.80 15.53
C LYS A 257 9.49 4.68 16.19
N ALA A 258 9.55 3.47 15.63
CA ALA A 258 8.99 2.28 16.25
C ALA A 258 9.93 1.62 17.27
N GLY A 259 11.14 2.15 17.49
CA GLY A 259 12.10 1.60 18.45
C GLY A 259 12.97 0.46 17.92
N VAL A 260 12.94 0.20 16.60
CA VAL A 260 13.89 -0.73 15.96
C VAL A 260 15.29 -0.14 16.01
N VAL A 261 16.26 -0.97 16.42
CA VAL A 261 17.67 -0.60 16.45
C VAL A 261 18.25 -0.66 15.04
N VAL A 262 18.77 0.47 14.59
CA VAL A 262 19.45 0.64 13.30
C VAL A 262 20.90 1.05 13.55
N HIS A 263 21.80 0.54 12.72
CA HIS A 263 23.21 0.91 12.72
C HIS A 263 23.60 1.58 11.40
N ARG A 264 24.70 2.31 11.41
CA ARG A 264 25.37 2.86 10.23
C ARG A 264 26.80 2.34 10.17
N ALA A 265 27.25 1.94 8.99
CA ALA A 265 28.66 1.59 8.78
C ALA A 265 29.54 2.86 8.75
N THR A 266 30.57 2.92 9.58
CA THR A 266 31.51 4.07 9.66
C THR A 266 32.66 3.97 8.65
N ALA A 267 32.91 2.77 8.11
CA ALA A 267 33.88 2.51 7.04
C ALA A 267 33.32 1.47 6.05
N PRO A 268 33.90 1.35 4.83
CA PRO A 268 33.52 0.27 3.91
C PRO A 268 33.76 -1.11 4.53
N PHE A 269 32.93 -2.09 4.19
CA PHE A 269 32.99 -3.44 4.76
C PHE A 269 32.49 -4.48 3.75
N THR A 270 32.73 -5.76 4.02
CA THR A 270 32.33 -6.87 3.14
C THR A 270 31.56 -7.91 3.94
N VAL A 271 30.42 -8.37 3.39
CA VAL A 271 29.63 -9.47 3.96
C VAL A 271 29.26 -10.44 2.85
N ALA A 272 29.48 -11.75 3.07
CA ALA A 272 29.23 -12.80 2.08
C ALA A 272 29.88 -12.54 0.70
N GLY A 273 31.09 -11.94 0.70
CA GLY A 273 31.83 -11.61 -0.53
C GLY A 273 31.36 -10.34 -1.26
N LYS A 274 30.27 -9.69 -0.82
CA LYS A 274 29.77 -8.44 -1.39
C LYS A 274 30.32 -7.23 -0.61
N PRO A 275 30.98 -6.26 -1.27
CA PRO A 275 31.43 -5.04 -0.62
C PRO A 275 30.26 -4.05 -0.44
N TYR A 276 30.31 -3.28 0.64
CA TYR A 276 29.34 -2.24 0.99
C TYR A 276 30.06 -0.94 1.34
N PRO A 277 29.59 0.22 0.85
CA PRO A 277 30.19 1.51 1.14
C PRO A 277 29.95 1.95 2.60
N ALA A 278 30.86 2.80 3.09
CA ALA A 278 30.64 3.54 4.34
C ALA A 278 29.36 4.36 4.25
N GLY A 279 28.61 4.45 5.35
CA GLY A 279 27.31 5.11 5.40
C GLY A 279 26.12 4.18 5.15
N SER A 280 26.33 2.94 4.68
CA SER A 280 25.25 1.95 4.54
C SER A 280 24.57 1.70 5.88
N TYR A 281 23.24 1.53 5.86
CA TYR A 281 22.50 1.17 7.06
C TYR A 281 22.50 -0.34 7.28
N VAL A 282 22.50 -0.76 8.54
CA VAL A 282 22.47 -2.16 8.95
C VAL A 282 21.40 -2.36 10.02
N VAL A 283 20.46 -3.26 9.75
CA VAL A 283 19.41 -3.65 10.70
C VAL A 283 19.60 -5.11 11.07
N LYS A 284 20.00 -5.37 12.32
CA LYS A 284 20.20 -6.74 12.83
C LYS A 284 18.87 -7.35 13.24
N ALA A 285 18.64 -8.63 12.94
CA ALA A 285 17.45 -9.34 13.39
C ALA A 285 17.55 -9.75 14.89
N ALA A 286 18.76 -9.82 15.45
CA ALA A 286 19.01 -10.12 16.86
C ALA A 286 18.70 -8.92 17.78
N GLN A 287 17.42 -8.58 17.90
CA GLN A 287 16.94 -7.48 18.74
C GLN A 287 15.53 -7.77 19.29
N PRO A 288 15.09 -7.11 20.39
CA PRO A 288 13.79 -7.35 21.00
C PRO A 288 12.60 -7.25 20.05
N PHE A 289 12.65 -6.32 19.09
CA PHE A 289 11.56 -6.07 18.13
C PHE A 289 11.79 -6.73 16.78
N ARG A 290 12.46 -7.90 16.77
CA ARG A 290 12.70 -8.70 15.57
C ARG A 290 11.44 -8.90 14.73
N ALA A 291 10.29 -9.16 15.37
CA ALA A 291 9.04 -9.37 14.66
C ALA A 291 8.69 -8.19 13.73
N HIS A 292 8.90 -6.96 14.19
CA HIS A 292 8.67 -5.76 13.39
C HIS A 292 9.67 -5.66 12.22
N VAL A 293 10.95 -5.97 12.49
CA VAL A 293 11.99 -6.00 11.44
C VAL A 293 11.60 -6.98 10.33
N MET A 294 11.25 -8.22 10.71
CA MET A 294 10.84 -9.23 9.74
C MET A 294 9.63 -8.76 8.92
N ASP A 295 8.64 -8.19 9.56
CA ASP A 295 7.40 -7.78 8.91
C ASP A 295 7.56 -6.54 7.99
N MET A 296 8.55 -5.68 8.24
CA MET A 296 8.85 -4.50 7.41
C MET A 296 9.76 -4.80 6.21
N PHE A 297 10.57 -5.85 6.28
CA PHE A 297 11.53 -6.22 5.24
C PHE A 297 11.14 -7.48 4.47
N GLU A 298 10.54 -8.49 5.08
CA GLU A 298 10.18 -9.72 4.40
C GLU A 298 8.76 -9.64 3.81
N PRO A 299 8.50 -10.31 2.69
CA PRO A 299 7.17 -10.35 2.11
C PRO A 299 6.16 -10.98 3.08
N GLN A 300 4.98 -10.37 3.18
CA GLN A 300 3.86 -10.93 3.92
C GLN A 300 3.16 -11.98 3.07
N ASP A 301 2.78 -13.10 3.66
CA ASP A 301 2.14 -14.25 2.99
C ASP A 301 0.82 -14.58 3.70
N HIS A 302 -0.23 -13.86 3.34
CA HIS A 302 -1.55 -14.01 3.96
C HIS A 302 -2.23 -15.27 3.43
N PRO A 303 -2.84 -16.10 4.28
CA PRO A 303 -3.51 -17.33 3.83
C PRO A 303 -4.77 -17.02 3.02
N ASP A 304 -5.20 -17.94 2.17
CA ASP A 304 -6.55 -17.88 1.61
C ASP A 304 -7.59 -18.00 2.73
N ASP A 305 -8.31 -16.92 3.03
CA ASP A 305 -9.38 -16.89 4.03
C ASP A 305 -10.73 -17.11 3.36
N ILE A 306 -10.97 -18.37 2.97
CA ILE A 306 -12.16 -18.80 2.23
C ILE A 306 -12.99 -19.72 3.14
N PRO A 307 -14.27 -19.41 3.42
CA PRO A 307 -15.05 -20.10 4.45
C PRO A 307 -15.33 -21.58 4.14
N TYR A 308 -15.41 -21.93 2.87
CA TYR A 308 -15.58 -23.29 2.36
C TYR A 308 -15.17 -23.33 0.87
N PRO A 309 -14.80 -24.49 0.30
CA PRO A 309 -14.42 -24.60 -1.10
C PRO A 309 -15.46 -23.97 -2.05
N GLY A 310 -15.03 -23.01 -2.88
CA GLY A 310 -15.90 -22.28 -3.82
C GLY A 310 -16.69 -21.11 -3.21
N GLY A 311 -16.54 -20.83 -1.91
CA GLY A 311 -17.14 -19.65 -1.27
C GLY A 311 -16.37 -18.36 -1.55
N ALA A 312 -17.01 -17.22 -1.33
CA ALA A 312 -16.35 -15.91 -1.45
C ALA A 312 -15.29 -15.73 -0.34
N PRO A 313 -14.11 -15.17 -0.67
CA PRO A 313 -13.11 -14.71 0.29
C PRO A 313 -13.71 -13.82 1.39
N ARG A 314 -13.35 -14.08 2.65
CA ARG A 314 -13.67 -13.17 3.76
C ARG A 314 -12.77 -11.95 3.67
N PRO A 315 -13.32 -10.72 3.68
CA PRO A 315 -12.49 -9.52 3.71
C PRO A 315 -11.55 -9.51 4.93
N PRO A 316 -10.28 -9.10 4.75
CA PRO A 316 -9.43 -8.74 5.87
C PRO A 316 -10.00 -7.53 6.62
N TYR A 317 -9.50 -7.28 7.83
CA TYR A 317 -9.89 -6.09 8.59
C TYR A 317 -9.51 -4.78 7.88
N ASP A 318 -8.30 -4.74 7.32
CA ASP A 318 -7.74 -3.60 6.59
C ASP A 318 -7.06 -4.16 5.33
N VAL A 319 -5.74 -4.10 5.22
CA VAL A 319 -4.99 -4.62 4.06
C VAL A 319 -4.12 -5.83 4.40
N THR A 320 -3.72 -6.59 3.38
CA THR A 320 -2.93 -7.83 3.57
C THR A 320 -1.45 -7.67 3.26
N GLY A 321 -1.05 -6.72 2.41
CA GLY A 321 0.33 -6.40 2.04
C GLY A 321 0.72 -4.98 2.42
N TYR A 322 1.19 -4.81 3.64
CA TYR A 322 1.76 -3.58 4.19
C TYR A 322 3.25 -3.80 4.50
N ASN A 323 4.03 -4.01 3.44
CA ASN A 323 5.49 -4.08 3.51
C ASN A 323 6.08 -2.72 3.06
N LEU A 324 6.64 -1.98 4.02
CA LEU A 324 7.15 -0.63 3.76
C LEU A 324 8.44 -0.63 2.93
N ALA A 325 9.34 -1.61 3.11
CA ALA A 325 10.56 -1.66 2.32
C ALA A 325 10.25 -1.77 0.81
N TYR A 326 9.29 -2.62 0.45
CA TYR A 326 8.84 -2.79 -0.94
C TYR A 326 8.11 -1.56 -1.46
N SER A 327 7.08 -1.09 -0.75
CA SER A 327 6.28 0.07 -1.19
C SER A 327 7.07 1.37 -1.27
N MET A 328 8.10 1.55 -0.44
CA MET A 328 9.01 2.69 -0.51
C MET A 328 10.15 2.50 -1.54
N GLY A 329 10.24 1.35 -2.20
CA GLY A 329 11.26 1.06 -3.22
C GLY A 329 12.69 0.90 -2.67
N VAL A 330 12.82 0.60 -1.38
CA VAL A 330 14.12 0.47 -0.69
C VAL A 330 14.90 -0.72 -1.25
N LYS A 331 16.19 -0.52 -1.51
CA LYS A 331 17.10 -1.60 -1.92
C LYS A 331 17.90 -2.08 -0.72
N TYR A 332 17.90 -3.38 -0.51
CA TYR A 332 18.59 -4.02 0.60
C TYR A 332 18.96 -5.46 0.27
N ASP A 333 19.94 -5.99 1.00
CA ASP A 333 20.35 -7.38 0.95
C ASP A 333 19.94 -8.10 2.23
N ARG A 334 19.42 -9.32 2.07
CA ARG A 334 19.12 -10.27 3.16
C ARG A 334 20.41 -11.02 3.49
N ILE A 335 20.86 -10.96 4.74
CA ILE A 335 22.06 -11.69 5.19
C ILE A 335 21.64 -12.88 6.05
N LEU A 336 21.93 -14.10 5.58
CA LEU A 336 21.47 -15.33 6.23
C LEU A 336 22.40 -15.83 7.35
N ASP A 337 23.65 -15.38 7.37
CA ASP A 337 24.65 -15.73 8.38
C ASP A 337 24.92 -14.60 9.36
N GLY A 338 25.48 -14.92 10.52
CA GLY A 338 26.00 -13.92 11.45
C GLY A 338 27.07 -13.08 10.76
N PHE A 339 27.07 -11.77 11.01
CA PHE A 339 28.02 -10.86 10.39
C PHE A 339 28.36 -9.73 11.36
N ASP A 340 29.52 -9.11 11.18
CA ASP A 340 29.94 -7.92 11.93
C ASP A 340 30.64 -6.95 10.99
N GLY A 341 30.94 -5.76 11.49
CA GLY A 341 31.57 -4.71 10.71
C GLY A 341 31.76 -3.45 11.55
N PRO A 342 32.25 -2.37 10.94
CA PRO A 342 32.45 -1.08 11.59
C PRO A 342 31.10 -0.39 11.78
N PHE A 343 30.19 -1.00 12.55
CA PHE A 343 28.81 -0.55 12.72
C PHE A 343 28.67 0.28 13.99
N GLU A 344 28.07 1.45 13.86
CA GLU A 344 27.71 2.30 14.98
C GLU A 344 26.19 2.36 15.11
N LYS A 345 25.67 2.16 16.32
CA LYS A 345 24.24 2.31 16.60
C LYS A 345 23.85 3.77 16.44
N ILE A 346 22.78 4.02 15.70
CA ILE A 346 22.21 5.37 15.57
C ILE A 346 21.36 5.65 16.83
N SER A 347 21.64 6.76 17.53
CA SER A 347 20.93 7.13 18.77
C SER A 347 19.64 7.87 18.54
N ASP A 348 19.55 8.64 17.44
CA ASP A 348 18.45 9.56 17.14
C ASP A 348 18.00 9.44 15.68
N LEU A 349 16.90 10.12 15.34
CA LEU A 349 16.45 10.18 13.95
C LEU A 349 17.54 10.77 13.05
N VAL A 350 17.75 10.14 11.89
CA VAL A 350 18.75 10.57 10.93
C VAL A 350 18.22 11.78 10.16
N THR A 351 18.99 12.86 10.22
CA THR A 351 18.90 13.94 9.25
C THR A 351 19.88 13.63 8.11
N PRO A 352 19.45 13.62 6.84
CA PRO A 352 20.37 13.45 5.72
C PRO A 352 21.50 14.48 5.78
N ALA A 353 22.73 14.04 5.54
CA ALA A 353 23.86 14.96 5.39
C ALA A 353 23.62 15.88 4.19
N ALA A 354 24.12 17.12 4.26
CA ALA A 354 24.04 18.03 3.13
C ALA A 354 24.67 17.40 1.89
N GLY A 355 23.94 17.48 0.77
CA GLY A 355 24.43 16.97 -0.51
C GLY A 355 25.54 17.85 -1.08
N LYS A 356 26.20 17.34 -2.12
CA LYS A 356 27.34 18.02 -2.75
C LYS A 356 26.86 18.98 -3.83
N VAL A 357 27.37 20.22 -3.80
CA VAL A 357 27.16 21.21 -4.86
C VAL A 357 28.50 21.89 -5.14
N ALA A 358 28.99 21.78 -6.36
CA ALA A 358 30.14 22.55 -6.84
C ALA A 358 29.68 23.75 -7.68
N GLN A 359 30.45 24.82 -7.73
CA GLN A 359 30.16 25.96 -8.60
C GLN A 359 30.13 25.53 -10.07
N ALA A 360 29.03 25.80 -10.79
CA ALA A 360 28.98 25.59 -12.23
C ALA A 360 29.87 26.62 -12.98
N PRO A 361 30.59 26.21 -14.03
CA PRO A 361 31.32 27.13 -14.91
C PRO A 361 30.39 28.17 -15.57
N SER A 362 30.96 29.30 -16.01
CA SER A 362 30.22 30.31 -16.77
C SER A 362 29.63 29.70 -18.05
N GLY A 363 28.33 29.88 -18.28
CA GLY A 363 27.60 29.26 -19.40
C GLY A 363 27.19 27.79 -19.18
N GLY A 364 27.55 27.22 -18.04
CA GLY A 364 27.22 25.85 -17.65
C GLY A 364 25.91 25.71 -16.86
N GLY A 365 25.82 24.64 -16.09
CA GLY A 365 24.65 24.34 -15.26
C GLY A 365 24.87 23.20 -14.28
N TYR A 366 23.77 22.75 -13.69
CA TYR A 366 23.73 21.66 -12.72
C TYR A 366 22.91 20.49 -13.25
N LEU A 367 23.33 19.28 -12.94
CA LEU A 367 22.60 18.05 -13.16
C LEU A 367 22.07 17.50 -11.83
N LEU A 368 20.80 17.09 -11.82
CA LEU A 368 20.16 16.45 -10.68
C LEU A 368 19.50 15.14 -11.12
N SER A 369 19.70 14.07 -10.35
CA SER A 369 19.12 12.76 -10.66
C SER A 369 17.60 12.79 -10.53
N HIS A 370 16.94 12.14 -11.48
CA HIS A 370 15.50 11.92 -11.48
C HIS A 370 15.10 10.70 -10.62
N GLU A 371 16.06 9.87 -10.19
CA GLU A 371 15.79 8.65 -9.41
C GLU A 371 15.42 8.94 -7.95
N VAL A 372 15.68 10.17 -7.48
CA VAL A 372 15.45 10.59 -6.09
C VAL A 372 14.15 11.37 -5.97
N ASN A 373 13.21 10.92 -5.13
CA ASN A 373 11.92 11.61 -4.95
C ASN A 373 12.09 13.08 -4.51
N ASP A 374 13.02 13.35 -3.59
CA ASP A 374 13.22 14.70 -3.06
C ASP A 374 13.74 15.69 -4.11
N SER A 375 14.17 15.22 -5.30
CA SER A 375 14.50 16.10 -6.43
C SER A 375 13.34 17.03 -6.82
N PHE A 376 12.09 16.59 -6.64
CA PHE A 376 10.92 17.41 -6.93
C PHE A 376 10.76 18.61 -6.00
N VAL A 377 11.29 18.55 -4.77
CA VAL A 377 11.38 19.75 -3.92
C VAL A 377 12.31 20.78 -4.57
N ALA A 378 13.47 20.35 -5.09
CA ALA A 378 14.36 21.25 -5.80
C ALA A 378 13.70 21.84 -7.05
N VAL A 379 12.99 21.02 -7.85
CA VAL A 379 12.22 21.48 -9.02
C VAL A 379 11.21 22.56 -8.62
N ASN A 380 10.37 22.30 -7.62
CA ASN A 380 9.35 23.23 -7.13
C ASN A 380 9.98 24.55 -6.66
N ARG A 381 11.07 24.50 -5.90
CA ARG A 381 11.80 25.69 -5.43
C ARG A 381 12.45 26.48 -6.56
N LEU A 382 13.06 25.80 -7.52
CA LEU A 382 13.70 26.42 -8.70
C LEU A 382 12.66 27.14 -9.55
N LEU A 383 11.55 26.50 -9.87
CA LEU A 383 10.47 27.12 -10.65
C LEU A 383 9.83 28.30 -9.90
N LYS A 384 9.65 28.20 -8.57
CA LYS A 384 9.19 29.31 -7.73
C LYS A 384 10.16 30.49 -7.74
N ALA A 385 11.46 30.24 -7.88
CA ALA A 385 12.51 31.25 -8.02
C ALA A 385 12.69 31.76 -9.47
N ASN A 386 11.81 31.36 -10.40
CA ASN A 386 11.91 31.67 -11.85
C ASN A 386 13.20 31.15 -12.51
N GLU A 387 13.79 30.08 -11.95
CA GLU A 387 14.88 29.36 -12.58
C GLU A 387 14.36 28.43 -13.69
N GLU A 388 15.24 28.05 -14.61
CA GLU A 388 14.89 27.11 -15.67
C GLU A 388 15.26 25.69 -15.28
N VAL A 389 14.37 24.74 -15.55
CA VAL A 389 14.62 23.31 -15.35
C VAL A 389 14.26 22.58 -16.63
N TYR A 390 15.12 21.67 -17.08
CA TYR A 390 14.92 20.84 -18.25
C TYR A 390 15.02 19.37 -17.88
N TRP A 391 14.14 18.51 -18.39
CA TRP A 391 14.36 17.07 -18.41
C TRP A 391 15.06 16.68 -19.70
N ILE A 392 16.21 16.02 -19.60
CA ILE A 392 16.90 15.47 -20.78
C ILE A 392 16.26 14.12 -21.13
N LYS A 393 15.75 13.97 -22.36
CA LYS A 393 14.89 12.83 -22.71
C LYS A 393 15.63 11.50 -22.90
N SER A 394 16.91 11.58 -23.24
CA SER A 394 17.75 10.41 -23.52
C SER A 394 18.87 10.28 -22.49
N PRO A 395 19.32 9.05 -22.18
CA PRO A 395 20.54 8.85 -21.39
C PRO A 395 21.75 9.54 -22.04
N PHE A 396 22.68 10.03 -21.22
CA PHE A 396 23.89 10.67 -21.71
C PHE A 396 25.05 10.50 -20.72
N SER A 397 26.27 10.80 -21.17
CA SER A 397 27.46 10.82 -20.34
C SER A 397 27.98 12.24 -20.16
N ALA A 398 28.35 12.62 -18.93
CA ALA A 398 29.02 13.87 -18.65
C ALA A 398 30.02 13.69 -17.50
N SER A 399 31.20 14.33 -17.62
CA SER A 399 32.25 14.28 -16.58
C SER A 399 32.61 12.85 -16.11
N GLY A 400 32.62 11.88 -17.04
CA GLY A 400 32.94 10.48 -16.76
C GLY A 400 31.84 9.66 -16.05
N LYS A 401 30.64 10.23 -15.87
CA LYS A 401 29.47 9.58 -15.25
C LYS A 401 28.33 9.41 -16.26
N GLN A 402 27.58 8.32 -16.11
CA GLN A 402 26.35 8.07 -16.88
C GLN A 402 25.13 8.66 -16.16
N TYR A 403 24.22 9.23 -16.94
CA TYR A 403 22.97 9.82 -16.46
C TYR A 403 21.81 9.19 -17.22
N GLY A 404 20.77 8.78 -16.48
CA GLY A 404 19.56 8.19 -17.05
C GLY A 404 18.67 9.23 -17.74
N ALA A 405 17.71 8.73 -18.53
CA ALA A 405 16.65 9.55 -19.09
C ALA A 405 15.88 10.28 -17.98
N GLY A 406 15.50 11.52 -18.28
CA GLY A 406 14.84 12.43 -17.35
C GLY A 406 15.78 13.23 -16.45
N THR A 407 17.09 12.95 -16.43
CA THR A 407 18.05 13.74 -15.64
C THR A 407 17.81 15.23 -15.83
N MET A 408 17.70 15.95 -14.72
CA MET A 408 17.27 17.34 -14.71
C MET A 408 18.49 18.22 -14.94
N PHE A 409 18.43 19.11 -15.93
CA PHE A 409 19.43 20.14 -16.20
C PHE A 409 18.91 21.51 -15.78
N ILE A 410 19.69 22.22 -14.98
CA ILE A 410 19.40 23.55 -14.45
C ILE A 410 20.50 24.50 -14.96
N PRO A 411 20.23 25.38 -15.94
CA PRO A 411 21.22 26.37 -16.39
C PRO A 411 21.65 27.26 -15.23
N ALA A 412 22.94 27.53 -15.12
CA ALA A 412 23.45 28.39 -14.05
C ALA A 412 23.22 29.86 -14.37
N LYS A 413 22.55 30.57 -13.45
CA LYS A 413 22.43 32.02 -13.37
C LYS A 413 22.91 32.50 -12.00
N ALA A 414 22.98 33.81 -11.80
CA ALA A 414 23.45 34.39 -10.54
C ALA A 414 22.67 33.91 -9.30
N SER A 415 21.36 33.70 -9.43
CA SER A 415 20.46 33.24 -8.36
C SER A 415 20.45 31.72 -8.14
N THR A 416 20.83 30.93 -9.15
CA THR A 416 20.63 29.48 -9.15
C THR A 416 21.42 28.77 -8.05
N LEU A 417 22.67 29.19 -7.82
CA LEU A 417 23.57 28.55 -6.86
C LEU A 417 22.98 28.51 -5.46
N ALA A 418 22.41 29.63 -4.99
CA ALA A 418 21.84 29.72 -3.65
C ALA A 418 20.65 28.75 -3.47
N VAL A 419 19.82 28.61 -4.52
CA VAL A 419 18.67 27.69 -4.49
C VAL A 419 19.11 26.24 -4.44
N VAL A 420 20.09 25.83 -5.28
CA VAL A 420 20.59 24.44 -5.29
C VAL A 420 21.39 24.11 -4.02
N GLN A 421 22.18 25.04 -3.49
CA GLN A 421 22.87 24.87 -2.20
C GLN A 421 21.89 24.70 -1.06
N LYS A 422 20.80 25.48 -1.03
CA LYS A 422 19.75 25.34 -0.03
C LYS A 422 19.01 24.01 -0.16
N ALA A 423 18.68 23.57 -1.37
CA ALA A 423 18.07 22.25 -1.58
C ALA A 423 19.01 21.10 -1.16
N ALA A 424 20.31 21.22 -1.44
CA ALA A 424 21.32 20.28 -1.00
C ALA A 424 21.44 20.20 0.53
N ALA A 425 21.42 21.36 1.21
CA ALA A 425 21.48 21.43 2.66
C ALA A 425 20.20 20.90 3.34
N ASP A 426 19.02 21.32 2.86
CA ASP A 426 17.74 20.99 3.49
C ASP A 426 17.30 19.54 3.23
N LYS A 427 17.67 18.96 2.07
CA LYS A 427 17.17 17.65 1.62
C LYS A 427 18.26 16.61 1.37
N GLY A 428 19.53 16.97 1.40
CA GLY A 428 20.63 16.04 1.09
C GLY A 428 20.84 15.76 -0.41
N LEU A 429 20.28 16.60 -1.29
CA LEU A 429 20.40 16.45 -2.74
C LEU A 429 21.78 16.85 -3.24
N SER A 430 22.37 16.04 -4.11
CA SER A 430 23.66 16.36 -4.76
C SER A 430 23.45 16.79 -6.21
N PHE A 431 24.20 17.81 -6.64
CA PHE A 431 24.13 18.42 -7.95
C PHE A 431 25.50 18.36 -8.62
N ASP A 432 25.57 17.75 -9.81
CA ASP A 432 26.81 17.66 -10.58
C ASP A 432 26.93 18.89 -11.50
N ALA A 433 28.03 19.63 -11.42
CA ALA A 433 28.29 20.79 -12.26
C ALA A 433 28.78 20.37 -13.66
N VAL A 434 28.23 21.00 -14.71
CA VAL A 434 28.62 20.78 -16.11
C VAL A 434 28.90 22.08 -16.83
N ALA A 435 29.82 22.04 -17.81
CA ALA A 435 30.24 23.23 -18.56
C ALA A 435 29.22 23.72 -19.59
N SER A 436 28.29 22.86 -20.01
CA SER A 436 27.24 23.20 -20.97
C SER A 436 26.03 22.27 -20.79
N LYS A 437 24.90 22.65 -21.41
CA LYS A 437 23.71 21.79 -21.48
C LYS A 437 24.04 20.48 -22.21
N PRO A 438 23.68 19.30 -21.66
CA PRO A 438 23.83 18.04 -22.37
C PRO A 438 23.16 18.06 -23.75
N ALA A 439 23.80 17.44 -24.73
CA ALA A 439 23.24 17.30 -26.07
C ALA A 439 21.99 16.37 -26.06
N GLY A 440 21.10 16.59 -27.02
CA GLY A 440 19.89 15.79 -27.20
C GLY A 440 18.60 16.52 -26.83
N ASP A 441 17.49 15.83 -27.05
CA ASP A 441 16.17 16.38 -26.82
C ASP A 441 15.93 16.63 -25.33
N SER A 442 15.30 17.76 -25.04
CA SER A 442 14.96 18.15 -23.68
C SER A 442 13.60 18.80 -23.60
N MET A 443 12.99 18.70 -22.44
CA MET A 443 11.68 19.28 -22.13
C MET A 443 11.86 20.36 -21.07
N LYS A 444 11.54 21.62 -21.42
CA LYS A 444 11.56 22.72 -20.46
C LYS A 444 10.33 22.62 -19.55
N LEU A 445 10.55 22.60 -18.24
CA LEU A 445 9.48 22.63 -17.26
C LEU A 445 8.96 24.05 -17.05
N LYS A 446 7.71 24.14 -16.61
CA LYS A 446 7.07 25.38 -16.19
C LYS A 446 6.38 25.18 -14.84
N ALA A 447 6.16 26.26 -14.11
CA ALA A 447 5.28 26.22 -12.96
C ALA A 447 3.86 25.82 -13.40
N VAL A 448 3.19 24.97 -12.62
CA VAL A 448 1.88 24.39 -12.94
C VAL A 448 0.87 24.75 -11.87
N ARG A 449 -0.37 25.04 -12.28
CA ARG A 449 -1.51 25.29 -11.39
C ARG A 449 -2.27 23.99 -11.19
N ILE A 450 -2.20 23.42 -10.00
CA ILE A 450 -2.77 22.10 -9.68
C ILE A 450 -4.07 22.28 -8.92
N GLY A 451 -5.15 21.65 -9.42
CA GLY A 451 -6.38 21.48 -8.66
C GLY A 451 -6.50 20.04 -8.16
N LEU A 452 -6.57 19.85 -6.84
CA LEU A 452 -6.82 18.55 -6.21
C LEU A 452 -8.28 18.45 -5.80
N TRP A 453 -8.99 17.47 -6.32
CA TRP A 453 -10.40 17.27 -5.96
C TRP A 453 -10.58 16.93 -4.47
N ASP A 454 -11.68 17.44 -3.91
CA ASP A 454 -12.25 16.97 -2.64
C ASP A 454 -13.78 17.16 -2.59
N GLN A 455 -14.40 16.66 -1.53
CA GLN A 455 -15.81 16.79 -1.22
C GLN A 455 -16.05 17.41 0.17
N TYR A 456 -17.22 18.00 0.38
CA TYR A 456 -17.66 18.38 1.72
C TYR A 456 -17.70 17.16 2.66
N GLY A 457 -17.11 17.30 3.86
CA GLY A 457 -16.88 16.19 4.79
C GLY A 457 -15.51 15.50 4.60
N GLY A 458 -14.80 15.82 3.51
CA GLY A 458 -13.46 15.34 3.20
C GLY A 458 -13.42 13.98 2.50
N SER A 459 -12.38 13.78 1.72
CA SER A 459 -11.95 12.50 1.16
C SER A 459 -10.65 12.09 1.85
N MET A 460 -10.61 10.88 2.41
CA MET A 460 -9.38 10.31 2.96
C MET A 460 -8.25 10.28 1.90
N PRO A 461 -8.50 9.80 0.66
CA PRO A 461 -7.55 9.91 -0.42
C PRO A 461 -7.06 11.31 -0.78
N SER A 462 -7.95 12.31 -0.74
CA SER A 462 -7.57 13.70 -0.93
C SER A 462 -6.63 14.16 0.18
N GLY A 463 -6.93 13.79 1.43
CA GLY A 463 -6.14 14.15 2.62
C GLY A 463 -4.67 13.70 2.55
N TRP A 464 -4.39 12.44 2.24
CA TRP A 464 -2.99 12.01 2.11
C TRP A 464 -2.31 12.56 0.86
N THR A 465 -3.06 12.86 -0.20
CA THR A 465 -2.51 13.50 -1.40
C THR A 465 -2.06 14.94 -1.10
N ARG A 466 -2.83 15.69 -0.30
CA ARG A 466 -2.41 17.02 0.21
C ARG A 466 -1.13 16.92 1.00
N TRP A 467 -1.06 15.95 1.92
CA TRP A 467 0.14 15.73 2.71
C TRP A 467 1.36 15.51 1.81
N VAL A 468 1.24 14.67 0.77
CA VAL A 468 2.33 14.47 -0.21
C VAL A 468 2.67 15.78 -0.93
N PHE A 469 1.69 16.53 -1.44
CA PHE A 469 1.96 17.80 -2.11
C PHE A 469 2.65 18.83 -1.20
N GLU A 470 2.27 18.90 0.08
CA GLU A 470 2.91 19.74 1.08
C GLU A 470 4.36 19.29 1.35
N GLN A 471 4.58 17.99 1.56
CA GLN A 471 5.93 17.44 1.85
C GLN A 471 6.92 17.67 0.70
N TYR A 472 6.41 17.69 -0.54
CA TYR A 472 7.19 17.90 -1.75
C TYR A 472 7.11 19.34 -2.31
N GLU A 473 6.40 20.24 -1.65
CA GLU A 473 6.27 21.67 -1.98
C GLU A 473 5.57 21.97 -3.32
N PHE A 474 4.62 21.12 -3.73
CA PHE A 474 3.79 21.40 -4.90
C PHE A 474 2.76 22.49 -4.60
N PRO A 475 2.60 23.51 -5.47
CA PRO A 475 1.52 24.49 -5.34
C PRO A 475 0.20 23.87 -5.81
N PHE A 476 -0.79 23.78 -4.93
CA PHE A 476 -2.10 23.24 -5.27
C PHE A 476 -3.25 24.00 -4.61
N GLU A 477 -4.43 23.93 -5.22
CA GLU A 477 -5.70 24.36 -4.66
C GLU A 477 -6.63 23.14 -4.50
N VAL A 478 -7.42 23.12 -3.43
CA VAL A 478 -8.47 22.11 -3.27
C VAL A 478 -9.69 22.53 -4.07
N VAL A 479 -10.22 21.64 -4.90
CA VAL A 479 -11.31 21.93 -5.84
C VAL A 479 -12.54 21.08 -5.52
N PHE A 480 -13.67 21.75 -5.36
CA PHE A 480 -14.94 21.12 -5.01
C PHE A 480 -15.90 21.02 -6.21
N PRO A 481 -16.92 20.13 -6.15
CA PRO A 481 -17.80 19.84 -7.29
C PRO A 481 -18.44 21.07 -7.94
N GLN A 482 -18.89 22.06 -7.16
CA GLN A 482 -19.47 23.28 -7.72
C GLN A 482 -18.49 24.08 -8.59
N THR A 483 -17.21 24.09 -8.24
CA THR A 483 -16.18 24.76 -9.06
C THR A 483 -15.93 24.00 -10.35
N LEU A 484 -15.95 22.67 -10.30
CA LEU A 484 -15.82 21.83 -11.49
C LEU A 484 -17.00 22.02 -12.44
N ASP A 485 -18.21 22.00 -11.90
CA ASP A 485 -19.47 22.18 -12.62
C ASP A 485 -19.64 23.58 -13.24
N ALA A 486 -19.01 24.59 -12.64
CA ALA A 486 -19.04 25.96 -13.17
C ALA A 486 -18.22 26.12 -14.46
N GLY A 487 -17.35 25.16 -14.78
CA GLY A 487 -16.54 25.15 -16.00
C GLY A 487 -15.43 26.21 -16.00
N ASN A 488 -14.96 26.55 -17.21
CA ASN A 488 -13.83 27.45 -17.45
C ASN A 488 -12.55 27.05 -16.68
N LEU A 489 -12.29 25.74 -16.61
CA LEU A 489 -11.25 25.17 -15.75
C LEU A 489 -9.83 25.51 -16.21
N ASN A 490 -9.58 25.62 -17.53
CA ASN A 490 -8.26 25.98 -18.08
C ASN A 490 -7.80 27.38 -17.66
N ALA A 491 -8.74 28.27 -17.31
CA ALA A 491 -8.41 29.61 -16.81
C ALA A 491 -7.79 29.56 -15.41
N LYS A 492 -8.02 28.48 -14.64
CA LYS A 492 -7.56 28.33 -13.25
C LYS A 492 -6.48 27.27 -13.08
N TYR A 493 -6.57 26.18 -13.82
CA TYR A 493 -5.75 25.00 -13.63
C TYR A 493 -5.06 24.58 -14.92
N ASP A 494 -3.89 23.98 -14.78
CA ASP A 494 -3.20 23.27 -15.85
C ASP A 494 -3.35 21.74 -15.66
N VAL A 495 -3.43 21.30 -14.39
CA VAL A 495 -3.58 19.90 -14.00
C VAL A 495 -4.71 19.76 -12.98
N LEU A 496 -5.59 18.77 -13.19
CA LEU A 496 -6.59 18.35 -12.20
C LEU A 496 -6.30 16.92 -11.73
N VAL A 497 -6.34 16.69 -10.42
CA VAL A 497 -6.06 15.40 -9.79
C VAL A 497 -7.31 14.87 -9.11
N PHE A 498 -7.74 13.69 -9.52
CA PHE A 498 -8.87 12.95 -8.98
C PHE A 498 -8.39 11.64 -8.36
N VAL A 499 -8.44 11.60 -7.04
CA VAL A 499 -8.05 10.43 -6.23
C VAL A 499 -9.13 9.36 -6.23
N ASP A 500 -8.88 8.21 -5.61
CA ASP A 500 -9.87 7.15 -5.48
C ASP A 500 -11.22 7.64 -4.90
N GLY A 501 -12.32 7.16 -5.47
CA GLY A 501 -13.69 7.51 -5.09
C GLY A 501 -14.21 8.86 -5.63
N ALA A 502 -13.42 9.61 -6.41
CA ALA A 502 -13.79 10.94 -6.88
C ALA A 502 -14.72 10.96 -8.09
N ILE A 503 -14.42 10.15 -9.12
CA ILE A 503 -15.20 10.09 -10.37
C ILE A 503 -16.06 8.82 -10.37
N PRO A 504 -17.39 8.95 -10.33
CA PRO A 504 -18.26 7.79 -10.27
C PRO A 504 -18.39 7.11 -11.64
N GLU A 505 -18.53 5.78 -11.65
CA GLU A 505 -18.80 5.02 -12.89
C GLU A 505 -20.19 5.33 -13.47
N ARG A 506 -21.15 5.69 -12.62
CA ARG A 506 -22.53 6.06 -12.98
C ARG A 506 -23.00 7.13 -12.03
N ASP A 507 -23.95 7.95 -12.48
CA ASP A 507 -24.54 8.94 -11.57
C ASP A 507 -25.18 8.24 -10.36
N PRO A 508 -24.95 8.75 -9.14
CA PRO A 508 -25.62 8.24 -7.96
C PRO A 508 -27.14 8.31 -8.20
N SER A 509 -27.83 7.17 -8.08
CA SER A 509 -29.30 7.22 -8.03
C SER A 509 -29.71 8.08 -6.85
N THR A 510 -30.87 8.74 -6.93
CA THR A 510 -31.41 9.62 -5.87
C THR A 510 -31.78 8.88 -4.57
N GLY A 511 -31.25 7.67 -4.34
CA GLY A 511 -31.40 6.87 -3.14
C GLY A 511 -30.05 6.54 -2.50
N SER A 512 -30.08 6.29 -1.19
CA SER A 512 -28.97 6.05 -0.26
C SER A 512 -28.10 4.82 -0.56
N GLY A 513 -27.50 4.74 -1.75
CA GLY A 513 -26.57 3.68 -2.12
C GLY A 513 -25.16 3.99 -1.63
N GLN A 514 -24.67 3.19 -0.68
CA GLN A 514 -23.24 3.09 -0.36
C GLN A 514 -22.45 2.85 -1.65
N VAL A 515 -21.50 3.73 -1.95
CA VAL A 515 -20.44 3.43 -2.91
C VAL A 515 -19.66 2.26 -2.32
N ALA A 516 -19.73 1.11 -2.98
CA ALA A 516 -18.98 -0.08 -2.61
C ALA A 516 -17.53 0.10 -3.06
N GLY A 517 -16.62 0.27 -2.10
CA GLY A 517 -15.17 0.28 -2.33
C GLY A 517 -14.45 1.15 -1.30
N GLY A 518 -13.60 0.52 -0.47
CA GLY A 518 -12.58 1.18 0.34
C GLY A 518 -13.05 1.85 1.63
N GLY A 519 -12.70 1.28 2.78
CA GLY A 519 -13.06 1.79 4.11
C GLY A 519 -12.68 3.26 4.34
N GLY A 520 -13.70 4.11 4.56
CA GLY A 520 -13.47 5.49 4.97
C GLY A 520 -14.65 6.43 4.80
N GLY A 521 -15.56 6.45 5.77
CA GLY A 521 -16.24 7.70 6.16
C GLY A 521 -17.21 8.35 5.16
N GLY A 522 -18.01 7.57 4.42
CA GLY A 522 -19.17 8.10 3.72
C GLY A 522 -20.24 8.61 4.69
N PHE A 523 -20.06 9.81 5.24
CA PHE A 523 -21.10 10.52 6.01
C PHE A 523 -22.28 10.85 5.10
N GLY A 524 -23.26 9.94 5.02
CA GLY A 524 -24.64 10.22 4.59
C GLY A 524 -24.86 11.02 3.30
N GLY A 525 -26.09 11.52 3.13
CA GLY A 525 -26.40 12.54 2.12
C GLY A 525 -25.67 13.86 2.42
N GLN A 526 -25.49 14.70 1.40
CA GLN A 526 -24.98 16.05 1.62
C GLN A 526 -25.93 16.81 2.57
N PRO A 527 -25.41 17.56 3.56
CA PRO A 527 -26.26 18.34 4.45
C PRO A 527 -27.01 19.42 3.66
N ALA A 528 -28.14 19.86 4.21
CA ALA A 528 -28.90 20.95 3.62
C ALA A 528 -28.04 22.24 3.62
N ALA A 529 -28.02 22.98 2.52
CA ALA A 529 -27.10 24.10 2.34
C ALA A 529 -27.29 25.22 3.38
N ASP A 530 -28.52 25.42 3.83
CA ASP A 530 -28.88 26.37 4.89
C ASP A 530 -28.37 25.95 6.28
N SER A 531 -28.15 24.66 6.52
CA SER A 531 -27.52 24.15 7.74
C SER A 531 -26.00 24.33 7.78
N ILE A 532 -25.39 24.76 6.67
CA ILE A 532 -23.93 24.94 6.54
C ILE A 532 -23.57 26.43 6.53
N PRO A 533 -22.52 26.86 7.27
CA PRO A 533 -21.99 28.23 7.19
C PRO A 533 -21.68 28.65 5.75
N SER A 534 -21.94 29.91 5.42
CA SER A 534 -21.87 30.43 4.05
C SER A 534 -20.55 30.17 3.33
N GLU A 535 -19.44 30.24 4.06
CA GLU A 535 -18.08 30.03 3.60
C GLU A 535 -17.81 28.60 3.12
N PHE A 536 -18.58 27.61 3.59
CA PHE A 536 -18.42 26.19 3.22
C PHE A 536 -19.49 25.70 2.25
N ARG A 537 -20.53 26.50 1.95
CA ARG A 537 -21.61 26.10 1.02
C ARG A 537 -21.09 25.82 -0.39
N GLY A 538 -20.01 26.50 -0.80
CA GLY A 538 -19.35 26.27 -2.08
C GLY A 538 -18.71 24.88 -2.22
N TRP A 539 -18.55 24.13 -1.12
CA TRP A 539 -17.96 22.79 -1.10
C TRP A 539 -18.99 21.68 -1.30
N LEU A 540 -20.28 22.01 -1.16
CA LEU A 540 -21.37 21.06 -1.27
C LEU A 540 -21.54 20.55 -2.69
N GLY A 541 -22.13 19.36 -2.83
CA GLY A 541 -22.41 18.73 -4.12
C GLY A 541 -21.58 17.47 -4.34
N ARG A 542 -21.68 16.91 -5.55
CA ARG A 542 -20.98 15.68 -5.95
C ARG A 542 -20.51 15.80 -7.39
N VAL A 543 -19.39 15.15 -7.70
CA VAL A 543 -19.00 14.91 -9.10
C VAL A 543 -20.06 14.01 -9.73
N THR A 544 -20.50 14.35 -10.93
CA THR A 544 -21.51 13.59 -11.68
C THR A 544 -21.05 13.35 -13.12
N VAL A 545 -21.49 12.23 -13.67
CA VAL A 545 -21.34 11.89 -15.09
C VAL A 545 -22.14 12.89 -15.94
N ALA A 546 -23.36 13.24 -15.55
CA ALA A 546 -24.19 14.15 -16.34
C ALA A 546 -23.65 15.60 -16.42
N LYS A 547 -23.04 16.13 -15.35
CA LYS A 547 -22.69 17.56 -15.27
C LYS A 547 -21.19 17.82 -15.22
N THR A 548 -20.46 17.08 -14.38
CA THR A 548 -19.04 17.36 -14.14
C THR A 548 -18.15 16.81 -15.24
N VAL A 549 -18.37 15.55 -15.67
CA VAL A 549 -17.56 14.89 -16.71
C VAL A 549 -17.50 15.67 -18.03
N PRO A 550 -18.59 16.27 -18.55
CA PRO A 550 -18.53 17.14 -19.74
C PRO A 550 -17.58 18.33 -19.58
N GLU A 551 -17.51 18.96 -18.39
CA GLU A 551 -16.58 20.06 -18.14
C GLU A 551 -15.12 19.58 -18.05
N LEU A 552 -14.90 18.38 -17.48
CA LEU A 552 -13.57 17.75 -17.50
C LEU A 552 -13.13 17.40 -18.93
N LYS A 553 -14.05 16.90 -19.77
CA LYS A 553 -13.77 16.65 -21.18
C LYS A 553 -13.35 17.92 -21.90
N LYS A 554 -14.11 19.02 -21.77
CA LYS A 554 -13.75 20.33 -22.33
C LYS A 554 -12.39 20.81 -21.83
N PHE A 555 -12.10 20.64 -20.54
CA PHE A 555 -10.83 21.01 -19.94
C PHE A 555 -9.65 20.31 -20.61
N VAL A 556 -9.74 18.99 -20.79
CA VAL A 556 -8.68 18.21 -21.44
C VAL A 556 -8.60 18.53 -22.94
N GLU A 557 -9.74 18.61 -23.64
CA GLU A 557 -9.76 18.95 -25.07
C GLU A 557 -9.08 20.29 -25.37
N ASN A 558 -9.16 21.24 -24.43
CA ASN A 558 -8.52 22.56 -24.49
C ASN A 558 -7.05 22.60 -24.04
N GLY A 559 -6.43 21.46 -23.72
CA GLY A 559 -5.02 21.36 -23.36
C GLY A 559 -4.73 21.17 -21.87
N GLY A 560 -5.76 20.99 -21.04
CA GLY A 560 -5.60 20.61 -19.64
C GLY A 560 -5.15 19.16 -19.48
N THR A 561 -4.59 18.83 -18.32
CA THR A 561 -4.23 17.45 -17.97
C THR A 561 -5.07 16.94 -16.81
N VAL A 562 -5.68 15.76 -16.95
CA VAL A 562 -6.40 15.10 -15.85
C VAL A 562 -5.65 13.85 -15.41
N LEU A 563 -5.36 13.76 -14.11
CA LEU A 563 -4.72 12.63 -13.46
C LEU A 563 -5.75 11.93 -12.59
N THR A 564 -5.94 10.63 -12.79
CA THR A 564 -6.93 9.83 -12.04
C THR A 564 -6.25 8.66 -11.34
N ILE A 565 -6.64 8.38 -10.09
CA ILE A 565 -6.10 7.29 -9.28
C ILE A 565 -7.25 6.37 -8.84
N GLY A 566 -7.02 5.06 -8.86
CA GLY A 566 -7.97 4.07 -8.37
C GLY A 566 -9.25 4.05 -9.20
N SER A 567 -10.41 3.98 -8.53
CA SER A 567 -11.72 3.93 -9.18
C SER A 567 -12.03 5.16 -10.04
N SER A 568 -11.37 6.30 -9.81
CA SER A 568 -11.56 7.51 -10.64
C SER A 568 -11.06 7.37 -12.08
N THR A 569 -10.31 6.30 -12.37
CA THR A 569 -9.92 5.94 -13.74
C THR A 569 -11.12 5.61 -14.65
N SER A 570 -12.33 5.46 -14.08
CA SER A 570 -13.60 5.38 -14.81
C SER A 570 -13.78 6.53 -15.81
N LEU A 571 -13.16 7.69 -15.58
CA LEU A 571 -13.10 8.80 -16.54
C LEU A 571 -12.63 8.36 -17.94
N GLY A 572 -11.71 7.39 -18.03
CA GLY A 572 -11.26 6.88 -19.32
C GLY A 572 -12.39 6.29 -20.17
N GLN A 573 -13.33 5.58 -19.53
CA GLN A 573 -14.52 5.04 -20.21
C GLN A 573 -15.48 6.16 -20.61
N HIS A 574 -15.70 7.13 -19.72
CA HIS A 574 -16.55 8.31 -19.99
C HIS A 574 -16.06 9.17 -21.16
N LEU A 575 -14.74 9.21 -21.37
CA LEU A 575 -14.11 9.91 -22.50
C LEU A 575 -14.02 9.05 -23.77
N GLY A 576 -14.49 7.80 -23.72
CA GLY A 576 -14.48 6.89 -24.87
C GLY A 576 -13.08 6.42 -25.27
N LEU A 577 -12.15 6.34 -24.32
CA LEU A 577 -10.81 5.83 -24.59
C LEU A 577 -10.88 4.36 -25.04
N PRO A 578 -10.02 3.92 -25.98
CA PRO A 578 -9.96 2.55 -26.50
C PRO A 578 -9.34 1.57 -25.49
N ILE A 579 -9.94 1.49 -24.31
CA ILE A 579 -9.58 0.60 -23.20
C ILE A 579 -10.80 -0.22 -22.81
N ARG A 580 -10.58 -1.35 -22.16
CA ARG A 580 -11.62 -2.15 -21.51
C ARG A 580 -11.11 -2.65 -20.17
N ASP A 581 -12.03 -3.00 -19.29
CA ASP A 581 -11.70 -3.64 -18.03
C ASP A 581 -11.01 -5.00 -18.28
N ALA A 582 -9.95 -5.26 -17.52
CA ALA A 582 -9.21 -6.52 -17.47
C ALA A 582 -9.91 -7.59 -16.64
N LEU A 583 -10.67 -7.18 -15.63
CA LEU A 583 -11.16 -8.00 -14.53
C LEU A 583 -12.64 -8.33 -14.72
N VAL A 584 -12.98 -8.72 -15.94
CA VAL A 584 -14.34 -9.05 -16.36
C VAL A 584 -14.39 -10.43 -17.01
N GLU A 585 -15.56 -11.04 -16.94
CA GLU A 585 -15.91 -12.24 -17.70
C GLU A 585 -17.13 -11.99 -18.60
N THR A 586 -17.18 -12.73 -19.71
CA THR A 586 -18.34 -12.70 -20.61
C THR A 586 -19.36 -13.75 -20.14
N VAL A 587 -20.52 -13.28 -19.70
CA VAL A 587 -21.66 -14.13 -19.30
C VAL A 587 -22.86 -13.76 -20.15
N ASN A 588 -23.39 -14.73 -20.90
CA ASN A 588 -24.53 -14.53 -21.83
C ASN A 588 -24.31 -13.38 -22.83
N GLY A 589 -23.09 -13.23 -23.35
CA GLY A 589 -22.73 -12.18 -24.29
C GLY A 589 -22.52 -10.78 -23.67
N ALA A 590 -22.70 -10.63 -22.35
CA ALA A 590 -22.45 -9.38 -21.63
C ALA A 590 -21.19 -9.47 -20.77
N SER A 591 -20.40 -8.39 -20.77
CA SER A 591 -19.25 -8.24 -19.87
C SER A 591 -19.72 -7.97 -18.44
N ARG A 592 -19.20 -8.70 -17.46
CA ARG A 592 -19.49 -8.53 -16.03
C ARG A 592 -18.21 -8.58 -15.21
N PRO A 593 -18.08 -7.81 -14.12
CA PRO A 593 -16.95 -7.93 -13.20
C PRO A 593 -16.76 -9.36 -12.69
N LEU A 594 -15.52 -9.79 -12.51
CA LEU A 594 -15.21 -11.07 -11.92
C LEU A 594 -15.79 -11.14 -10.49
N PRO A 595 -16.53 -12.21 -10.15
CA PRO A 595 -17.03 -12.38 -8.80
C PRO A 595 -15.89 -12.70 -7.82
N ARG A 596 -16.08 -12.38 -6.53
CA ARG A 596 -15.03 -12.50 -5.50
C ARG A 596 -14.54 -13.94 -5.29
N GLU A 597 -15.38 -14.92 -5.60
CA GLU A 597 -15.06 -16.35 -5.64
C GLU A 597 -13.93 -16.67 -6.64
N LYS A 598 -13.75 -15.84 -7.69
CA LYS A 598 -12.73 -16.02 -8.73
C LYS A 598 -11.54 -15.07 -8.58
N TYR A 599 -11.78 -13.85 -8.11
CA TYR A 599 -10.77 -12.81 -8.07
C TYR A 599 -10.95 -11.92 -6.83
N TYR A 600 -9.92 -11.84 -5.99
CA TYR A 600 -9.92 -10.95 -4.83
C TYR A 600 -8.48 -10.63 -4.40
N VAL A 601 -8.12 -9.34 -4.45
CA VAL A 601 -6.79 -8.86 -4.07
C VAL A 601 -6.96 -7.65 -3.14
N PRO A 602 -7.15 -7.89 -1.83
CA PRO A 602 -7.36 -6.83 -0.85
C PRO A 602 -6.02 -6.26 -0.39
N GLY A 603 -5.79 -4.97 -0.66
CA GLY A 603 -4.59 -4.19 -0.36
C GLY A 603 -3.30 -5.02 -0.26
N SER A 604 -2.60 -5.17 -1.38
CA SER A 604 -1.38 -5.98 -1.53
C SER A 604 -0.31 -5.25 -2.32
N ILE A 605 0.93 -5.75 -2.25
CA ILE A 605 2.04 -5.28 -3.08
C ILE A 605 2.23 -6.24 -4.25
N LEU A 606 2.12 -5.69 -5.45
CA LEU A 606 2.32 -6.40 -6.72
C LEU A 606 3.53 -5.81 -7.44
N GLU A 607 4.20 -6.62 -8.25
CA GLU A 607 5.24 -6.14 -9.15
C GLU A 607 4.65 -5.82 -10.53
N ALA A 608 4.92 -4.62 -11.02
CA ALA A 608 4.57 -4.19 -12.37
C ALA A 608 5.84 -3.87 -13.16
N ARG A 609 5.84 -4.23 -14.45
CA ARG A 609 6.79 -3.75 -15.44
C ARG A 609 6.45 -2.29 -15.77
N VAL A 610 7.48 -1.46 -15.96
CA VAL A 610 7.36 -0.01 -16.21
C VAL A 610 8.16 0.36 -17.45
N ASP A 611 7.56 1.14 -18.35
CA ASP A 611 8.29 1.79 -19.44
C ASP A 611 9.00 3.05 -18.93
N ASN A 612 10.17 2.86 -18.33
CA ASN A 612 10.98 3.96 -17.79
C ASN A 612 11.70 4.81 -18.85
N THR A 613 11.47 4.55 -20.14
CA THR A 613 11.88 5.44 -21.24
C THR A 613 10.85 6.54 -21.50
N HIS A 614 9.63 6.36 -21.01
CA HIS A 614 8.56 7.35 -21.10
C HIS A 614 8.73 8.45 -20.03
N PRO A 615 8.49 9.74 -20.36
CA PRO A 615 8.60 10.84 -19.39
C PRO A 615 7.79 10.66 -18.10
N LEU A 616 6.64 9.97 -18.17
CA LEU A 616 5.81 9.64 -17.01
C LEU A 616 6.51 8.73 -16.00
N ALA A 617 7.54 7.99 -16.42
CA ALA A 617 8.26 7.03 -15.60
C ALA A 617 9.77 7.29 -15.55
N TYR A 618 10.23 8.50 -15.89
CA TYR A 618 11.62 8.89 -15.66
C TYR A 618 12.02 8.70 -14.20
N GLY A 619 13.23 8.17 -14.00
CA GLY A 619 13.76 7.80 -12.69
C GLY A 619 13.10 6.57 -12.05
N MET A 620 12.14 5.90 -12.70
CA MET A 620 11.59 4.63 -12.22
C MET A 620 12.50 3.46 -12.63
N PRO A 621 12.63 2.43 -11.78
CA PRO A 621 13.20 1.15 -12.22
C PRO A 621 12.28 0.49 -13.25
N PRO A 622 12.80 -0.43 -14.08
CA PRO A 622 11.99 -1.16 -15.07
C PRO A 622 10.95 -2.09 -14.43
N HIS A 623 11.13 -2.46 -13.16
CA HIS A 623 10.13 -3.18 -12.35
C HIS A 623 9.90 -2.40 -11.05
N ALA A 624 8.64 -2.10 -10.75
CA ALA A 624 8.24 -1.34 -9.57
C ALA A 624 7.24 -2.13 -8.73
N MET A 625 7.34 -1.94 -7.41
CA MET A 625 6.36 -2.44 -6.45
C MET A 625 5.21 -1.45 -6.37
N VAL A 626 4.00 -1.89 -6.71
CA VAL A 626 2.79 -1.06 -6.70
C VAL A 626 1.85 -1.54 -5.62
N PHE A 627 1.21 -0.60 -4.92
CA PHE A 627 0.12 -0.91 -4.01
C PHE A 627 -1.16 -1.14 -4.82
N TYR A 628 -1.81 -2.28 -4.60
CA TYR A 628 -2.99 -2.72 -5.32
C TYR A 628 -4.08 -3.07 -4.31
N ASP A 629 -5.22 -2.39 -4.38
CA ASP A 629 -6.36 -2.64 -3.49
C ASP A 629 -7.64 -2.69 -4.31
N GLU A 630 -8.01 -3.90 -4.74
CA GLU A 630 -9.10 -4.13 -5.70
C GLU A 630 -9.06 -3.15 -6.90
N SER A 631 -7.84 -2.76 -7.30
CA SER A 631 -7.58 -1.62 -8.17
C SER A 631 -7.97 -1.89 -9.63
N PRO A 632 -8.45 -0.90 -10.39
CA PRO A 632 -8.72 -1.08 -11.82
C PRO A 632 -7.48 -1.54 -12.60
N ALA A 633 -7.71 -2.42 -13.58
CA ALA A 633 -6.70 -2.85 -14.54
C ALA A 633 -7.32 -2.91 -15.94
N PHE A 634 -6.51 -2.68 -16.96
CA PHE A 634 -7.01 -2.43 -18.32
C PHE A 634 -6.48 -3.46 -19.33
N ARG A 635 -7.25 -3.66 -20.40
CA ARG A 635 -6.75 -4.18 -21.68
C ARG A 635 -6.95 -3.08 -22.73
N LEU A 636 -5.91 -2.82 -23.51
CA LEU A 636 -5.98 -1.87 -24.62
C LEU A 636 -6.70 -2.53 -25.81
N GLN A 637 -7.56 -1.78 -26.49
CA GLN A 637 -8.21 -2.25 -27.72
C GLN A 637 -7.22 -2.23 -28.91
N PRO A 638 -7.48 -2.97 -30.00
CA PRO A 638 -6.53 -3.06 -31.12
C PRO A 638 -6.17 -1.72 -31.77
N ASP A 639 -7.08 -0.74 -31.73
CA ASP A 639 -6.90 0.60 -32.29
C ASP A 639 -6.29 1.61 -31.29
N ALA A 640 -6.00 1.18 -30.04
CA ALA A 640 -5.54 2.06 -28.97
C ALA A 640 -4.23 2.76 -29.30
N ALA A 641 -3.25 2.02 -29.82
CA ALA A 641 -1.95 2.58 -30.20
C ALA A 641 -2.07 3.61 -31.33
N MET A 642 -2.95 3.36 -32.32
CA MET A 642 -3.23 4.32 -33.41
C MET A 642 -3.89 5.61 -32.91
N LYS A 643 -4.65 5.52 -31.81
CA LYS A 643 -5.23 6.68 -31.10
C LYS A 643 -4.27 7.31 -30.09
N GLY A 644 -3.00 6.88 -30.07
CA GLY A 644 -1.96 7.44 -29.20
C GLY A 644 -2.06 7.00 -27.73
N VAL A 645 -2.88 6.00 -27.41
CA VAL A 645 -2.98 5.45 -26.06
C VAL A 645 -1.79 4.53 -25.79
N LYS A 646 -1.09 4.77 -24.68
CA LYS A 646 0.15 4.09 -24.32
C LYS A 646 0.06 3.42 -22.95
N PRO A 647 0.48 2.15 -22.82
CA PRO A 647 0.70 1.54 -21.51
C PRO A 647 1.99 2.08 -20.90
N ILE A 648 1.92 2.55 -19.66
CA ILE A 648 3.09 3.03 -18.90
C ILE A 648 3.58 1.97 -17.92
N ALA A 649 2.66 1.19 -17.35
CA ALA A 649 2.97 0.06 -16.49
C ALA A 649 1.96 -1.08 -16.67
N TRP A 650 2.41 -2.33 -16.57
CA TRP A 650 1.59 -3.54 -16.72
C TRP A 650 2.12 -4.72 -15.90
N TYR A 651 1.28 -5.71 -15.64
CA TYR A 651 1.71 -6.95 -15.00
C TYR A 651 2.20 -7.93 -16.06
N GLU A 652 3.49 -8.26 -16.03
CA GLU A 652 4.16 -9.06 -17.07
C GLU A 652 3.97 -10.57 -16.89
N THR A 653 3.46 -11.02 -15.73
CA THR A 653 3.35 -12.44 -15.38
C THR A 653 1.99 -12.76 -14.75
N PRO A 654 1.54 -14.02 -14.76
CA PRO A 654 0.33 -14.45 -14.07
C PRO A 654 0.46 -14.51 -12.54
N THR A 655 1.65 -14.25 -11.98
CA THR A 655 1.91 -14.27 -10.53
C THR A 655 2.56 -12.96 -10.04
N PRO A 656 1.87 -11.81 -10.19
CA PRO A 656 2.44 -10.51 -9.84
C PRO A 656 2.57 -10.27 -8.32
N LEU A 657 1.94 -11.07 -7.45
CA LEU A 657 2.01 -10.87 -6.00
C LEU A 657 3.45 -10.92 -5.48
N ARG A 658 3.79 -9.96 -4.62
CA ARG A 658 5.07 -9.92 -3.89
C ARG A 658 4.90 -9.88 -2.38
N SER A 659 3.81 -9.29 -1.87
CA SER A 659 3.49 -9.28 -0.44
C SER A 659 1.99 -9.07 -0.23
N GLY A 660 1.34 -9.92 0.56
CA GLY A 660 -0.08 -9.85 0.90
C GLY A 660 -0.88 -11.07 0.45
N TRP A 661 -2.03 -10.83 -0.16
CA TRP A 661 -2.97 -11.84 -0.64
C TRP A 661 -3.47 -11.50 -2.04
N ALA A 662 -3.38 -12.44 -2.99
CA ALA A 662 -3.95 -12.25 -4.32
C ALA A 662 -4.62 -13.52 -4.86
N TRP A 663 -5.89 -13.70 -4.50
CA TRP A 663 -6.74 -14.77 -5.03
C TRP A 663 -7.10 -14.47 -6.50
N GLY A 664 -6.83 -15.42 -7.39
CA GLY A 664 -7.11 -15.25 -8.83
C GLY A 664 -6.15 -14.32 -9.57
N GLN A 665 -4.96 -14.03 -9.03
CA GLN A 665 -4.02 -13.07 -9.61
C GLN A 665 -3.65 -13.31 -11.09
N GLN A 666 -3.82 -14.53 -11.61
CA GLN A 666 -3.60 -14.83 -13.04
C GLN A 666 -4.48 -14.01 -14.01
N TYR A 667 -5.63 -13.48 -13.57
CA TYR A 667 -6.45 -12.58 -14.40
C TYR A 667 -5.74 -11.25 -14.74
N LEU A 668 -4.73 -10.88 -13.94
CA LEU A 668 -3.90 -9.71 -14.18
C LEU A 668 -2.82 -9.93 -15.24
N ASP A 669 -2.61 -11.15 -15.75
CA ASP A 669 -1.56 -11.41 -16.73
C ASP A 669 -1.72 -10.52 -17.99
N GLN A 670 -0.68 -9.74 -18.30
CA GLN A 670 -0.66 -8.72 -19.35
C GLN A 670 -1.68 -7.58 -19.17
N ALA A 671 -2.27 -7.42 -17.98
CA ALA A 671 -3.13 -6.28 -17.68
C ALA A 671 -2.30 -5.00 -17.52
N VAL A 672 -2.77 -3.92 -18.12
CA VAL A 672 -2.15 -2.60 -17.99
C VAL A 672 -2.65 -1.95 -16.71
N SER A 673 -1.73 -1.48 -15.87
CA SER A 673 -2.02 -0.79 -14.61
C SER A 673 -2.05 0.72 -14.77
N ILE A 674 -1.24 1.28 -15.68
CA ILE A 674 -1.16 2.73 -15.92
C ILE A 674 -1.25 3.02 -17.42
N VAL A 675 -2.14 3.94 -17.79
CA VAL A 675 -2.39 4.34 -19.19
C VAL A 675 -2.21 5.84 -19.35
N GLU A 676 -1.53 6.27 -20.41
CA GLU A 676 -1.59 7.64 -20.93
C GLU A 676 -2.46 7.67 -22.19
N ALA A 677 -3.34 8.65 -22.31
CA ALA A 677 -4.10 8.90 -23.53
C ALA A 677 -4.19 10.39 -23.88
N PRO A 678 -3.94 10.78 -25.15
CA PRO A 678 -4.25 12.12 -25.62
C PRO A 678 -5.75 12.29 -25.81
N VAL A 679 -6.30 13.45 -25.42
CA VAL A 679 -7.69 13.83 -25.68
C VAL A 679 -7.73 15.29 -26.13
N GLY A 680 -8.08 15.53 -27.39
CA GLY A 680 -7.95 16.84 -28.00
C GLY A 680 -6.51 17.36 -27.92
N LYS A 681 -6.30 18.51 -27.28
CA LYS A 681 -4.95 19.11 -27.09
C LYS A 681 -4.29 18.70 -25.77
N GLY A 682 -5.01 18.02 -24.88
CA GLY A 682 -4.55 17.67 -23.54
C GLY A 682 -4.34 16.17 -23.36
N HIS A 683 -4.13 15.77 -22.11
CA HIS A 683 -3.78 14.40 -21.75
C HIS A 683 -4.62 13.92 -20.56
N VAL A 684 -4.90 12.62 -20.55
CA VAL A 684 -5.44 11.91 -19.39
C VAL A 684 -4.47 10.82 -19.00
N VAL A 685 -4.15 10.74 -17.71
CA VAL A 685 -3.38 9.64 -17.13
C VAL A 685 -4.25 8.87 -16.16
N LEU A 686 -4.37 7.57 -16.40
CA LEU A 686 -5.13 6.64 -15.59
C LEU A 686 -4.17 5.80 -14.76
N PHE A 687 -4.09 6.06 -13.46
CA PHE A 687 -3.38 5.22 -12.49
C PHE A 687 -4.37 4.23 -11.89
N GLY A 688 -4.41 3.01 -12.42
CA GLY A 688 -5.28 1.96 -11.88
C GLY A 688 -4.91 1.62 -10.43
N ASN A 689 -3.62 1.50 -10.16
CA ASN A 689 -3.07 1.23 -8.82
C ASN A 689 -3.04 2.48 -7.92
N GLU A 690 -3.03 2.25 -6.60
CA GLU A 690 -3.03 3.31 -5.59
C GLU A 690 -1.63 3.92 -5.38
N VAL A 691 -1.18 4.73 -6.34
CA VAL A 691 0.18 5.31 -6.39
C VAL A 691 0.54 6.20 -5.19
N LEU A 692 -0.46 6.64 -4.40
CA LEU A 692 -0.30 7.51 -3.23
C LEU A 692 -0.88 6.94 -1.94
N TRP A 693 -1.28 5.66 -1.90
CA TRP A 693 -2.05 5.08 -0.78
C TRP A 693 -1.49 5.48 0.60
N ARG A 694 -2.28 6.18 1.43
CA ARG A 694 -1.89 6.67 2.76
C ARG A 694 -0.57 7.46 2.83
N ALA A 695 -0.09 8.01 1.72
CA ALA A 695 1.23 8.65 1.58
C ALA A 695 2.42 7.75 1.96
N GLN A 696 2.33 6.44 1.69
CA GLN A 696 3.37 5.46 2.05
C GLN A 696 4.16 4.87 0.87
N PRO A 697 3.56 4.65 -0.33
CA PRO A 697 4.26 4.11 -1.49
C PRO A 697 5.26 5.10 -2.13
N HIS A 698 6.32 5.46 -1.43
CA HIS A 698 7.35 6.35 -1.97
C HIS A 698 7.95 5.83 -3.28
N GLY A 699 7.94 4.51 -3.50
CA GLY A 699 8.40 3.89 -4.74
C GLY A 699 7.62 4.33 -5.98
N THR A 700 6.37 4.77 -5.83
CA THR A 700 5.48 5.17 -6.95
C THR A 700 5.17 6.66 -7.03
N PHE A 701 5.54 7.48 -6.04
CA PHE A 701 5.24 8.92 -6.04
C PHE A 701 5.72 9.65 -7.30
N LYS A 702 6.90 9.27 -7.82
CA LYS A 702 7.46 9.86 -9.06
C LYS A 702 6.51 9.76 -10.23
N LEU A 703 5.69 8.71 -10.34
CA LEU A 703 4.72 8.57 -11.44
C LEU A 703 3.73 9.74 -11.46
N LEU A 704 3.22 10.14 -10.29
CA LEU A 704 2.34 11.30 -10.19
C LEU A 704 3.09 12.62 -10.42
N PHE A 705 4.26 12.77 -9.79
CA PHE A 705 5.07 13.99 -9.94
C PHE A 705 5.48 14.23 -11.40
N ASN A 706 5.85 13.16 -12.09
CA ASN A 706 6.16 13.18 -13.51
C ASN A 706 4.95 13.60 -14.32
N ALA A 707 3.77 13.03 -14.03
CA ALA A 707 2.54 13.34 -14.76
C ALA A 707 2.10 14.80 -14.60
N ILE A 708 2.27 15.39 -13.42
CA ILE A 708 2.00 16.80 -13.15
C ILE A 708 2.83 17.71 -14.09
N TYR A 709 4.12 17.42 -14.21
CA TYR A 709 5.03 18.24 -15.02
C TYR A 709 4.97 17.94 -16.52
N TYR A 710 4.84 16.66 -16.88
CA TYR A 710 4.72 16.24 -18.27
C TYR A 710 3.45 16.80 -18.91
N GLY A 711 2.31 16.74 -18.22
CA GLY A 711 1.06 17.34 -18.69
C GLY A 711 1.10 18.87 -18.80
N GLY A 712 1.93 19.53 -17.99
CA GLY A 712 2.16 20.96 -18.06
C GLY A 712 3.19 21.39 -19.11
N ALA A 713 4.07 20.49 -19.57
CA ALA A 713 5.19 20.86 -20.41
C ALA A 713 4.77 20.98 -21.89
N SER A 714 4.97 22.17 -22.46
CA SER A 714 4.86 22.36 -23.91
C SER A 714 6.07 21.71 -24.60
N SER A 715 5.83 20.74 -25.49
CA SER A 715 6.85 20.40 -26.50
C SER A 715 7.08 21.64 -27.37
N PRO A 716 8.33 22.08 -27.59
CA PRO A 716 8.59 23.10 -28.60
C PRO A 716 8.01 22.59 -29.92
N ALA A 717 7.30 23.46 -30.66
CA ALA A 717 6.79 23.12 -31.97
C ALA A 717 7.97 22.67 -32.86
N GLY A 718 8.08 21.35 -33.06
CA GLY A 718 9.05 20.77 -33.96
C GLY A 718 8.63 21.08 -35.39
N SER A 719 9.54 21.70 -36.14
CA SER A 719 9.46 21.84 -37.58
C SER A 719 9.05 20.51 -38.22
N ARG A 720 7.98 20.52 -39.02
CA ARG A 720 7.67 19.44 -39.95
C ARG A 720 8.89 19.24 -40.85
N THR A 721 9.67 18.19 -40.60
CA THR A 721 10.48 17.58 -41.66
C THR A 721 9.52 16.74 -42.49
N THR A 722 9.07 17.34 -43.59
CA THR A 722 8.48 16.61 -44.72
C THR A 722 9.55 15.71 -45.28
N ASP A 723 9.41 14.41 -45.10
CA ASP A 723 10.00 13.42 -46.00
C ASP A 723 9.01 12.27 -46.16
N GLN A 724 8.24 12.33 -47.24
CA GLN A 724 7.71 11.17 -47.95
C GLN A 724 8.21 11.26 -49.39
N PRO A 725 8.46 10.14 -50.07
CA PRO A 725 7.96 9.97 -51.42
C PRO A 725 6.48 9.56 -51.43
#